data_AF-Q10CV2-F1
#
_entry.id   AF-Q10CV2-F1
#
_cell.length_a   1.000
_cell.length_b   1.000
_cell.length_c   1.000
_cell.angle_alpha   90.00
_cell.angle_beta   90.00
_cell.angle_gamma   90.00
#
_symmetry.space_group_name_H-M   'P 1'
#
loop_
_entity.id
_entity.type
_entity.pdbx_description
1 polymer ?
#
loop_
_entity_poly.entity_id
_entity_poly.type
_entity_poly.pdbx_seq_one_letter_code
_entity_poly.pdbx_strand_id
1 'polypeptide(L)'
;MRAAPTTMWRSPAAPVCLLVAAVLLSAVAAATAGEEYVKYKDPKKPIGERVDDLLSRMTLAEKIGQMSQIERANATSAVIEKYFVGSVLSGGGSVPSEKATAKEWQQMVAKMQKAALKTRLGIPIIYGIDAVHGHNNVHNATIFPHNVGLGATRDPKLVKRIGQSTAHEARATGIPYTFAPCVAVCRDPRWGRCYESYSEDTKLVQLMTSAMVPGLQGDAPARYPKGTPFVAGGMNVAGCAKHFVGDGGTRDGINENNTVLSFHDLMRIHMPPYDDAVIKGVASVMISYSSWNGVKMHENRFLITDILKNKLKFRGFVITDWQAVDRITTPPHKHYYHSIQETIHAGIDMVMIPYDYPEFVADLTTQVSNGSIKLDRINDAVSRILRVKFAMGLFENPLPDPRLAGELGDKEHRQIAREAVRRSLVLLKNGKHGEKPVLPLSKKADKILVAGSHAHNLGFQCGGWTVSWQGQGGNNVTAGTTILEAIKAAVDESTVIDYTEHPDKSSIAESAKEYDYAVVVVGEEPYAETEGDNLNLTIPSPGPKVIKDVCGLVKCVVVLVSGRPLVVEPYIGAMDAFVAAWLPGTEGHGVADVLFGDHGFTGKLPRTWFKSVDQLPMNFGDKHYNPLFPFGFGLTTKPSHSQS
;
A
#
# COMPACT_ATOMS: atom_id res chain seq x y z
N MET A 1 32.89 -79.65 -7.61
CA MET A 1 33.75 -80.65 -6.92
C MET A 1 33.56 -80.43 -5.42
N ARG A 2 32.67 -81.17 -4.74
CA ARG A 2 32.99 -82.27 -3.78
C ARG A 2 34.33 -82.10 -3.06
N ALA A 3 34.50 -82.30 -1.76
CA ALA A 3 33.68 -82.40 -0.55
C ALA A 3 34.71 -82.58 0.60
N ALA A 4 34.47 -82.02 1.79
CA ALA A 4 34.71 -82.65 3.11
C ALA A 4 34.82 -81.59 4.25
N PRO A 5 33.91 -81.63 5.24
CA PRO A 5 33.93 -80.86 6.49
C PRO A 5 34.25 -81.74 7.71
N THR A 6 34.52 -81.12 8.88
CA THR A 6 34.28 -81.57 10.29
C THR A 6 35.20 -80.74 11.20
N THR A 7 34.87 -80.20 12.38
CA THR A 7 33.89 -80.61 13.40
C THR A 7 33.65 -79.46 14.40
N MET A 8 32.51 -79.58 15.07
CA MET A 8 31.76 -78.63 15.90
C MET A 8 32.22 -78.62 17.37
N TRP A 9 32.33 -77.46 18.05
CA TRP A 9 32.13 -77.33 19.50
C TRP A 9 31.33 -76.05 19.79
N ARG A 10 30.14 -76.21 20.39
CA ARG A 10 29.24 -75.14 20.87
C ARG A 10 29.55 -74.84 22.34
N SER A 11 29.65 -73.57 22.72
CA SER A 11 29.44 -73.11 24.10
C SER A 11 28.44 -71.95 24.11
N PRO A 12 27.47 -71.91 25.04
CA PRO A 12 26.44 -70.89 25.11
C PRO A 12 26.87 -69.76 26.06
N ALA A 13 26.86 -68.52 25.59
CA ALA A 13 26.93 -67.33 26.45
C ALA A 13 26.13 -66.19 25.81
N ALA A 14 24.80 -66.32 25.89
CA ALA A 14 23.84 -65.25 25.67
C ALA A 14 23.03 -65.12 26.98
N PRO A 15 23.41 -64.19 27.87
CA PRO A 15 22.50 -63.05 28.12
C PRO A 15 23.19 -61.69 28.37
N VAL A 16 24.52 -61.58 28.28
CA VAL A 16 25.21 -60.32 28.67
C VAL A 16 25.07 -59.19 27.64
N CYS A 17 24.88 -59.50 26.35
CA CYS A 17 24.65 -58.47 25.33
C CYS A 17 23.27 -57.80 25.41
N LEU A 18 22.27 -58.43 26.04
CA LEU A 18 20.93 -57.86 26.20
C LEU A 18 20.88 -56.80 27.31
N LEU A 19 21.73 -56.91 28.34
CA LEU A 19 21.84 -55.90 29.40
C LEU A 19 22.59 -54.64 28.92
N VAL A 20 23.60 -54.78 28.06
CA VAL A 20 24.31 -53.62 27.49
C VAL A 20 23.45 -52.90 26.46
N ALA A 21 22.65 -53.63 25.66
CA ALA A 21 21.67 -53.03 24.76
C ALA A 21 20.54 -52.31 25.52
N ALA A 22 20.05 -52.88 26.64
CA ALA A 22 19.04 -52.23 27.47
C ALA A 22 19.58 -50.94 28.14
N VAL A 23 20.83 -50.95 28.60
CA VAL A 23 21.48 -49.76 29.20
C VAL A 23 21.73 -48.68 28.15
N LEU A 24 22.12 -49.05 26.92
CA LEU A 24 22.27 -48.11 25.80
C LEU A 24 20.92 -47.57 25.29
N LEU A 25 19.86 -48.37 25.28
CA LEU A 25 18.50 -47.91 24.95
C LEU A 25 17.93 -47.00 26.04
N SER A 26 18.24 -47.24 27.32
CA SER A 26 17.88 -46.30 28.39
C SER A 26 18.73 -45.03 28.37
N ALA A 27 19.98 -45.07 27.89
CA ALA A 27 20.81 -43.87 27.72
C ALA A 27 20.39 -43.05 26.50
N VAL A 28 19.89 -43.68 25.43
CA VAL A 28 19.30 -42.99 24.27
C VAL A 28 17.89 -42.45 24.59
N ALA A 29 17.12 -43.13 25.44
CA ALA A 29 15.85 -42.61 25.97
C ALA A 29 16.03 -41.53 27.06
N ALA A 30 17.16 -41.53 27.78
CA ALA A 30 17.53 -40.44 28.70
C ALA A 30 18.18 -39.24 27.99
N ALA A 31 18.71 -39.43 26.78
CA ALA A 31 19.17 -38.34 25.91
C ALA A 31 18.01 -37.62 25.20
N THR A 32 16.80 -38.18 25.23
CA THR A 32 15.55 -37.43 25.04
C THR A 32 15.00 -36.95 26.39
N ALA A 33 15.86 -36.34 27.22
CA ALA A 33 15.41 -35.49 28.31
C ALA A 33 14.61 -34.34 27.65
N GLY A 34 13.29 -34.45 27.74
CA GLY A 34 12.35 -33.71 26.90
C GLY A 34 12.64 -32.22 26.93
N GLU A 35 12.68 -31.60 25.74
CA GLU A 35 12.58 -30.16 25.64
C GLU A 35 11.39 -29.73 26.51
N GLU A 36 11.67 -28.85 27.49
CA GLU A 36 10.66 -28.32 28.39
C GLU A 36 9.47 -27.83 27.55
N TYR A 37 8.26 -28.30 27.84
CA TYR A 37 7.09 -27.89 27.07
C TYR A 37 6.91 -26.37 27.15
N VAL A 38 7.11 -25.69 26.02
CA VAL A 38 7.00 -24.23 25.91
C VAL A 38 5.66 -23.89 25.27
N LYS A 39 4.71 -23.39 26.07
CA LYS A 39 3.32 -23.16 25.64
C LYS A 39 3.22 -22.22 24.43
N TYR A 40 4.02 -21.14 24.37
CA TYR A 40 3.97 -20.22 23.23
C TYR A 40 4.41 -20.85 21.90
N LYS A 41 5.14 -21.97 21.92
CA LYS A 41 5.54 -22.71 20.70
C LYS A 41 4.49 -23.71 20.24
N ASP A 42 3.43 -23.96 21.01
CA ASP A 42 2.36 -24.90 20.68
C ASP A 42 1.25 -24.19 19.85
N PRO A 43 1.12 -24.49 18.54
CA PRO A 43 0.12 -23.85 17.68
C PRO A 43 -1.31 -24.23 18.03
N LYS A 44 -1.53 -25.25 18.87
CA LYS A 44 -2.87 -25.67 19.32
C LYS A 44 -3.40 -24.82 20.47
N LYS A 45 -2.55 -23.99 21.08
CA LYS A 45 -2.95 -23.13 22.21
C LYS A 45 -3.62 -21.85 21.71
N PRO A 46 -4.62 -21.33 22.45
CA PRO A 46 -5.22 -20.04 22.14
C PRO A 46 -4.16 -18.93 22.09
N ILE A 47 -4.31 -17.99 21.16
CA ILE A 47 -3.35 -16.88 20.96
C ILE A 47 -3.08 -16.13 22.28
N GLY A 48 -4.12 -15.87 23.07
CA GLY A 48 -3.97 -15.20 24.37
C GLY A 48 -3.01 -15.93 25.31
N GLU A 49 -3.15 -17.25 25.44
CA GLU A 49 -2.25 -18.06 26.28
C GLU A 49 -0.81 -18.09 25.76
N ARG A 50 -0.63 -18.08 24.43
CA ARG A 50 0.70 -18.03 23.81
C ARG A 50 1.37 -16.67 24.04
N VAL A 51 0.60 -15.59 23.95
CA VAL A 51 1.08 -14.23 24.25
C VAL A 51 1.52 -14.12 25.71
N ASP A 52 0.69 -14.58 26.65
CA ASP A 52 0.98 -14.47 28.08
C ASP A 52 2.23 -15.29 28.47
N ASP A 53 2.34 -16.54 27.97
CA ASP A 53 3.51 -17.40 28.22
C ASP A 53 4.80 -16.83 27.61
N LEU A 54 4.74 -16.27 26.39
CA LEU A 54 5.92 -15.66 25.79
C LEU A 54 6.31 -14.38 26.56
N LEU A 55 5.34 -13.52 26.88
CA LEU A 55 5.59 -12.25 27.55
C LEU A 55 6.20 -12.43 28.95
N SER A 56 5.79 -13.48 29.69
CA SER A 56 6.36 -13.80 31.00
C SER A 56 7.80 -14.30 30.96
N ARG A 57 8.26 -14.76 29.79
CA ARG A 57 9.63 -15.25 29.58
C ARG A 57 10.60 -14.18 29.09
N MET A 58 10.09 -13.02 28.63
CA MET A 58 10.89 -11.97 28.01
C MET A 58 11.58 -11.07 29.04
N THR A 59 12.86 -10.79 28.79
CA THR A 59 13.63 -9.70 29.40
C THR A 59 13.14 -8.33 28.92
N LEU A 60 13.54 -7.25 29.60
CA LEU A 60 13.23 -5.89 29.14
C LEU A 60 13.83 -5.61 27.75
N ALA A 61 15.05 -6.07 27.47
CA ALA A 61 15.70 -5.90 26.18
C ALA A 61 14.92 -6.58 25.04
N GLU A 62 14.43 -7.81 25.25
CA GLU A 62 13.59 -8.51 24.26
C GLU A 62 12.24 -7.81 24.06
N LYS A 63 11.68 -7.21 25.12
CA LYS A 63 10.42 -6.43 25.04
C LYS A 63 10.60 -5.15 24.22
N ILE A 64 11.64 -4.38 24.52
CA ILE A 64 11.98 -3.16 23.76
C ILE A 64 12.31 -3.51 22.31
N GLY A 65 13.06 -4.59 22.08
CA GLY A 65 13.35 -5.09 20.74
C GLY A 65 12.09 -5.34 19.92
N GLN A 66 11.05 -5.95 20.51
CA GLN A 66 9.76 -6.14 19.83
C GLN A 66 9.08 -4.83 19.41
N MET A 67 9.30 -3.74 20.14
CA MET A 67 8.77 -2.41 19.83
C MET A 67 9.60 -1.66 18.78
N SER A 68 10.78 -2.17 18.41
CA SER A 68 11.67 -1.53 17.44
C SER A 68 11.43 -2.06 16.03
N GLN A 69 11.07 -1.16 15.11
CA GLN A 69 11.12 -1.39 13.67
C GLN A 69 12.28 -0.60 13.05
N ILE A 70 13.15 -1.29 12.31
CA ILE A 70 14.34 -0.70 11.67
C ILE A 70 14.32 -0.89 10.15
N GLU A 71 15.08 -0.07 9.44
CA GLU A 71 15.22 -0.15 7.98
C GLU A 71 16.13 -1.33 7.59
N ARG A 72 15.81 -2.02 6.48
CA ARG A 72 16.53 -3.18 5.98
C ARG A 72 18.03 -2.96 5.72
N ALA A 73 18.45 -1.72 5.42
CA ALA A 73 19.83 -1.30 5.25
C ALA A 73 20.64 -1.44 6.55
N ASN A 74 19.99 -1.28 7.70
CA ASN A 74 20.60 -1.45 9.02
C ASN A 74 20.35 -2.84 9.64
N ALA A 75 19.43 -3.62 9.09
CA ALA A 75 19.01 -4.92 9.61
C ALA A 75 19.98 -6.08 9.27
N THR A 76 21.26 -5.94 9.67
CA THR A 76 22.21 -7.06 9.59
C THR A 76 21.84 -8.17 10.58
N SER A 77 22.31 -9.41 10.33
CA SER A 77 22.06 -10.53 11.25
C SER A 77 22.55 -10.22 12.68
N ALA A 78 23.72 -9.61 12.82
CA ALA A 78 24.28 -9.22 14.12
C ALA A 78 23.41 -8.17 14.83
N VAL A 79 22.85 -7.20 14.10
CA VAL A 79 21.95 -6.18 14.67
C VAL A 79 20.64 -6.82 15.13
N ILE A 80 20.03 -7.66 14.30
CA ILE A 80 18.79 -8.37 14.65
C ILE A 80 18.97 -9.22 15.92
N GLU A 81 20.08 -9.96 16.00
CA GLU A 81 20.39 -10.81 17.16
C GLU A 81 20.70 -9.98 18.42
N LYS A 82 21.49 -8.91 18.31
CA LYS A 82 21.91 -8.06 19.44
C LYS A 82 20.75 -7.27 20.05
N TYR A 83 19.87 -6.71 19.22
CA TYR A 83 18.80 -5.80 19.66
C TYR A 83 17.42 -6.48 19.74
N PHE A 84 17.32 -7.79 19.49
CA PHE A 84 16.06 -8.55 19.50
C PHE A 84 14.97 -7.90 18.64
N VAL A 85 15.37 -7.38 17.48
CA VAL A 85 14.56 -6.55 16.58
C VAL A 85 13.19 -7.20 16.34
N GLY A 86 12.12 -6.42 16.51
CA GLY A 86 10.75 -6.87 16.38
C GLY A 86 10.23 -6.82 14.96
N SER A 87 10.69 -5.83 14.19
CA SER A 87 10.25 -5.63 12.83
C SER A 87 11.35 -5.01 11.97
N VAL A 88 11.32 -5.32 10.68
CA VAL A 88 12.15 -4.67 9.66
C VAL A 88 11.20 -4.06 8.63
N LEU A 89 11.59 -2.97 7.96
CA LEU A 89 10.87 -2.48 6.79
C LEU A 89 11.77 -2.21 5.59
N SER A 90 11.14 -2.09 4.43
CA SER A 90 11.67 -1.36 3.28
C SER A 90 10.91 -0.04 3.15
N GLY A 91 11.62 1.09 3.25
CA GLY A 91 11.08 2.39 2.83
C GLY A 91 10.90 2.47 1.30
N GLY A 92 10.31 3.56 0.80
CA GLY A 92 10.14 3.78 -0.64
C GLY A 92 11.49 3.75 -1.39
N GLY A 93 11.65 2.83 -2.33
CA GLY A 93 12.89 2.59 -3.07
C GLY A 93 13.94 1.73 -2.35
N SER A 94 13.71 1.29 -1.11
CA SER A 94 14.65 0.42 -0.38
C SER A 94 14.52 -1.04 -0.80
N VAL A 95 15.28 -1.41 -1.82
CA VAL A 95 15.25 -2.73 -2.47
C VAL A 95 16.58 -3.48 -2.29
N PRO A 96 16.60 -4.84 -2.39
CA PRO A 96 17.84 -5.62 -2.27
C PRO A 96 18.89 -5.24 -3.33
N SER A 97 18.43 -5.01 -4.56
CA SER A 97 19.20 -4.55 -5.72
C SER A 97 18.25 -4.01 -6.78
N GLU A 98 18.77 -3.28 -7.76
CA GLU A 98 17.98 -2.85 -8.92
C GLU A 98 17.38 -4.10 -9.62
N LYS A 99 16.08 -4.05 -9.94
CA LYS A 99 15.33 -5.14 -10.60
C LYS A 99 15.39 -6.51 -9.90
N ALA A 100 15.61 -6.54 -8.58
CA ALA A 100 15.63 -7.77 -7.79
C ALA A 100 14.40 -8.65 -8.04
N THR A 101 14.64 -9.91 -8.34
CA THR A 101 13.61 -10.96 -8.52
C THR A 101 12.92 -11.29 -7.19
N ALA A 102 11.73 -11.88 -7.25
CA ALA A 102 11.03 -12.39 -6.07
C ALA A 102 11.93 -13.28 -5.19
N LYS A 103 12.76 -14.13 -5.83
CA LYS A 103 13.71 -15.02 -5.14
C LYS A 103 14.79 -14.26 -4.36
N GLU A 104 15.35 -13.19 -4.92
CA GLU A 104 16.35 -12.36 -4.23
C GLU A 104 15.76 -11.65 -3.01
N TRP A 105 14.52 -11.16 -3.13
CA TRP A 105 13.77 -10.65 -1.98
C TRP A 105 13.56 -11.73 -0.91
N GLN A 106 13.06 -12.91 -1.30
CA GLN A 106 12.87 -14.03 -0.38
C GLN A 106 14.18 -14.42 0.33
N GLN A 107 15.31 -14.42 -0.38
CA GLN A 107 16.62 -14.70 0.21
C GLN A 107 17.04 -13.65 1.24
N MET A 108 16.82 -12.36 0.95
CA MET A 108 17.08 -11.27 1.90
C MET A 108 16.23 -11.42 3.16
N VAL A 109 14.90 -11.59 3.00
CA VAL A 109 13.97 -11.75 4.12
C VAL A 109 14.30 -13.00 4.94
N ALA A 110 14.58 -14.13 4.28
CA ALA A 110 14.94 -15.37 4.95
C ALA A 110 16.23 -15.24 5.76
N LYS A 111 17.23 -14.48 5.29
CA LYS A 111 18.48 -14.23 6.03
C LYS A 111 18.21 -13.46 7.33
N MET A 112 17.38 -12.42 7.27
CA MET A 112 17.01 -11.62 8.44
C MET A 112 16.16 -12.45 9.42
N GLN A 113 15.20 -13.21 8.91
CA GLN A 113 14.35 -14.07 9.74
C GLN A 113 15.17 -15.14 10.46
N LYS A 114 16.11 -15.79 9.77
CA LYS A 114 17.01 -16.77 10.41
C LYS A 114 17.85 -16.17 11.53
N ALA A 115 18.21 -14.89 11.46
CA ALA A 115 18.89 -14.20 12.56
C ALA A 115 17.97 -14.04 13.77
N ALA A 116 16.73 -13.59 13.56
CA ALA A 116 15.73 -13.46 14.63
C ALA A 116 15.42 -14.79 15.32
N LEU A 117 15.30 -15.88 14.54
CA LEU A 117 15.02 -17.22 15.04
C LEU A 117 16.18 -17.84 15.85
N LYS A 118 17.41 -17.32 15.73
CA LYS A 118 18.56 -17.75 16.56
C LYS A 118 18.58 -17.13 17.95
N THR A 119 17.80 -16.07 18.19
CA THR A 119 17.70 -15.46 19.52
C THR A 119 17.14 -16.46 20.53
N ARG A 120 17.38 -16.21 21.83
CA ARG A 120 17.01 -17.10 22.93
C ARG A 120 15.55 -17.58 22.89
N LEU A 121 14.62 -16.69 22.53
CA LEU A 121 13.19 -17.01 22.42
C LEU A 121 12.72 -17.27 20.97
N GLY A 122 13.61 -17.14 19.98
CA GLY A 122 13.31 -17.42 18.57
C GLY A 122 12.08 -16.67 18.04
N ILE A 123 11.87 -15.41 18.45
CA ILE A 123 10.69 -14.63 18.06
C ILE A 123 10.91 -14.12 16.63
N PRO A 124 10.04 -14.45 15.65
CA PRO A 124 10.21 -14.01 14.28
C PRO A 124 10.03 -12.49 14.13
N ILE A 125 10.80 -11.85 13.25
CA ILE A 125 10.52 -10.49 12.79
C ILE A 125 9.29 -10.47 11.89
N ILE A 126 8.53 -9.38 11.95
CA ILE A 126 7.53 -9.04 10.92
C ILE A 126 8.16 -8.03 9.95
N TYR A 127 8.18 -8.33 8.65
CA TYR A 127 8.75 -7.44 7.64
C TYR A 127 7.65 -6.59 7.01
N GLY A 128 7.74 -5.27 7.06
CA GLY A 128 6.77 -4.31 6.52
C GLY A 128 7.22 -3.65 5.21
N ILE A 129 6.28 -3.28 4.34
CA ILE A 129 6.55 -2.48 3.14
C ILE A 129 5.31 -1.71 2.69
N ASP A 130 5.50 -0.57 2.01
CA ASP A 130 4.42 0.14 1.32
C ASP A 130 4.00 -0.62 0.05
N ALA A 131 2.96 -1.44 0.17
CA ALA A 131 2.26 -2.07 -0.96
C ALA A 131 0.88 -1.39 -1.16
N VAL A 132 0.89 -0.12 -1.57
CA VAL A 132 -0.27 0.79 -1.52
C VAL A 132 -1.13 0.81 -2.79
N HIS A 133 -0.60 0.34 -3.91
CA HIS A 133 -1.32 0.17 -5.19
C HIS A 133 -0.77 -1.05 -5.95
N GLY A 134 -0.67 -2.17 -5.23
CA GLY A 134 0.16 -3.32 -5.60
C GLY A 134 1.49 -3.31 -4.85
N HIS A 135 2.32 -4.32 -5.09
CA HIS A 135 3.63 -4.48 -4.43
C HIS A 135 4.71 -3.59 -5.05
N ASN A 136 4.45 -2.29 -4.96
CA ASN A 136 4.92 -1.28 -5.90
C ASN A 136 6.41 -0.92 -5.84
N ASN A 137 7.12 -1.26 -4.77
CA ASN A 137 8.58 -1.13 -4.72
C ASN A 137 9.30 -2.19 -5.58
N VAL A 138 8.61 -3.26 -5.97
CA VAL A 138 9.21 -4.44 -6.59
C VAL A 138 9.09 -4.35 -8.10
N HIS A 139 10.23 -4.49 -8.78
CA HIS A 139 10.25 -4.59 -10.24
C HIS A 139 9.41 -5.78 -10.73
N ASN A 140 8.67 -5.58 -11.81
CA ASN A 140 7.71 -6.54 -12.38
C ASN A 140 6.45 -6.80 -11.54
N ALA A 141 6.26 -6.15 -10.38
CA ALA A 141 4.97 -6.22 -9.69
C ALA A 141 3.83 -5.64 -10.55
N THR A 142 2.61 -6.12 -10.34
CA THR A 142 1.42 -5.48 -10.90
C THR A 142 1.17 -4.16 -10.18
N ILE A 143 1.07 -3.05 -10.93
CA ILE A 143 0.75 -1.74 -10.37
C ILE A 143 -0.70 -1.41 -10.73
N PHE A 144 -1.55 -1.37 -9.71
CA PHE A 144 -2.97 -1.04 -9.83
C PHE A 144 -3.15 0.48 -9.90
N PRO A 145 -4.34 0.99 -10.29
CA PRO A 145 -4.64 2.40 -10.14
C PRO A 145 -4.48 2.85 -8.68
N HIS A 146 -3.96 4.05 -8.47
CA HIS A 146 -3.94 4.66 -7.13
C HIS A 146 -5.37 4.85 -6.58
N ASN A 147 -5.47 4.99 -5.26
CA ASN A 147 -6.72 4.93 -4.52
C ASN A 147 -7.80 5.90 -5.03
N VAL A 148 -7.44 7.12 -5.45
CA VAL A 148 -8.41 8.05 -6.06
C VAL A 148 -9.11 7.43 -7.28
N GLY A 149 -8.38 6.73 -8.15
CA GLY A 149 -8.96 6.00 -9.28
C GLY A 149 -9.81 4.82 -8.82
N LEU A 150 -9.39 4.09 -7.79
CA LEU A 150 -10.20 3.00 -7.22
C LEU A 150 -11.51 3.52 -6.63
N GLY A 151 -11.48 4.68 -5.98
CA GLY A 151 -12.68 5.40 -5.53
C GLY A 151 -13.65 5.66 -6.68
N ALA A 152 -13.13 6.06 -7.84
CA ALA A 152 -13.93 6.35 -9.03
C ALA A 152 -14.74 5.15 -9.55
N THR A 153 -14.28 3.92 -9.27
CA THR A 153 -14.98 2.67 -9.67
C THR A 153 -16.29 2.44 -8.93
N ARG A 154 -16.41 2.95 -7.68
CA ARG A 154 -17.49 2.60 -6.72
C ARG A 154 -17.66 1.10 -6.48
N ASP A 155 -16.62 0.29 -6.74
CA ASP A 155 -16.69 -1.17 -6.70
C ASP A 155 -15.82 -1.78 -5.56
N PRO A 156 -16.40 -2.01 -4.36
CA PRO A 156 -15.69 -2.66 -3.28
C PRO A 156 -15.29 -4.11 -3.59
N LYS A 157 -16.00 -4.82 -4.48
CA LYS A 157 -15.62 -6.21 -4.82
C LYS A 157 -14.32 -6.21 -5.62
N LEU A 158 -14.16 -5.25 -6.53
CA LEU A 158 -12.92 -5.04 -7.26
C LEU A 158 -11.78 -4.67 -6.32
N VAL A 159 -11.99 -3.72 -5.40
CA VAL A 159 -10.98 -3.34 -4.40
C VAL A 159 -10.57 -4.52 -3.51
N LYS A 160 -11.51 -5.39 -3.13
CA LYS A 160 -11.18 -6.62 -2.39
C LYS A 160 -10.28 -7.56 -3.20
N ARG A 161 -10.57 -7.77 -4.49
CA ARG A 161 -9.72 -8.57 -5.41
C ARG A 161 -8.32 -7.97 -5.55
N ILE A 162 -8.21 -6.64 -5.65
CA ILE A 162 -6.93 -5.93 -5.67
C ILE A 162 -6.14 -6.17 -4.38
N GLY A 163 -6.80 -6.12 -3.23
CA GLY A 163 -6.17 -6.47 -1.94
C GLY A 163 -5.66 -7.90 -1.89
N GLN A 164 -6.40 -8.85 -2.45
CA GLN A 164 -5.98 -10.26 -2.55
C GLN A 164 -4.73 -10.42 -3.42
N SER A 165 -4.75 -9.86 -4.63
CA SER A 165 -3.59 -9.86 -5.53
C SER A 165 -2.37 -9.19 -4.91
N THR A 166 -2.56 -8.05 -4.23
CA THR A 166 -1.49 -7.34 -3.53
C THR A 166 -0.88 -8.21 -2.41
N ALA A 167 -1.71 -8.93 -1.65
CA ALA A 167 -1.23 -9.85 -0.61
C ALA A 167 -0.42 -11.01 -1.21
N HIS A 168 -0.87 -11.59 -2.33
CA HIS A 168 -0.17 -12.66 -3.02
C HIS A 168 1.20 -12.18 -3.52
N GLU A 169 1.27 -11.01 -4.17
CA GLU A 169 2.53 -10.45 -4.66
C GLU A 169 3.49 -10.07 -3.53
N ALA A 170 2.99 -9.52 -2.41
CA ALA A 170 3.81 -9.27 -1.22
C ALA A 170 4.38 -10.57 -0.62
N ARG A 171 3.57 -11.64 -0.56
CA ARG A 171 4.02 -12.97 -0.13
C ARG A 171 4.97 -13.61 -1.12
N ALA A 172 4.87 -13.31 -2.42
CA ALA A 172 5.82 -13.74 -3.44
C ALA A 172 7.25 -13.32 -3.12
N THR A 173 7.43 -12.15 -2.51
CA THR A 173 8.75 -11.65 -2.07
C THR A 173 9.07 -11.98 -0.61
N GLY A 174 8.24 -12.79 0.05
CA GLY A 174 8.39 -13.19 1.44
C GLY A 174 7.95 -12.15 2.48
N ILE A 175 7.31 -11.06 2.07
CA ILE A 175 6.94 -9.96 2.96
C ILE A 175 5.51 -10.19 3.51
N PRO A 176 5.33 -10.30 4.84
CA PRO A 176 4.04 -10.69 5.43
C PRO A 176 3.19 -9.50 5.91
N TYR A 177 3.65 -8.25 5.79
CA TYR A 177 2.99 -7.07 6.32
C TYR A 177 3.07 -5.90 5.34
N THR A 178 1.93 -5.26 5.07
CA THR A 178 1.82 -4.15 4.12
C THR A 178 1.25 -2.91 4.80
N PHE A 179 1.82 -1.74 4.53
CA PHE A 179 1.35 -0.45 5.02
C PHE A 179 0.17 0.09 4.20
N ALA A 180 -0.92 -0.68 4.12
CA ALA A 180 -2.14 -0.36 3.38
C ALA A 180 -3.38 -0.98 4.07
N PRO A 181 -4.59 -0.39 3.92
CA PRO A 181 -4.91 0.80 3.11
C PRO A 181 -4.58 2.15 3.75
N CYS A 182 -4.28 3.14 2.91
CA CYS A 182 -4.49 4.55 3.28
C CYS A 182 -6.01 4.83 3.29
N VAL A 183 -6.52 5.23 4.45
CA VAL A 183 -7.96 5.48 4.70
C VAL A 183 -8.23 6.96 4.95
N ALA A 184 -7.31 7.82 4.51
CA ALA A 184 -7.47 9.27 4.53
C ALA A 184 -8.74 9.68 3.78
N VAL A 185 -9.46 10.66 4.34
CA VAL A 185 -10.52 11.39 3.63
C VAL A 185 -9.93 12.73 3.23
N CYS A 186 -9.37 12.82 2.02
CA CYS A 186 -8.72 14.05 1.54
C CYS A 186 -9.77 15.15 1.33
N ARG A 187 -9.67 16.26 2.05
CA ARG A 187 -10.61 17.41 2.01
C ARG A 187 -10.09 18.61 1.22
N ASP A 188 -8.83 18.55 0.80
CA ASP A 188 -8.20 19.57 -0.04
C ASP A 188 -7.25 18.92 -1.04
N PRO A 189 -7.50 19.01 -2.36
CA PRO A 189 -6.66 18.37 -3.36
C PRO A 189 -5.25 18.98 -3.44
N ARG A 190 -4.97 20.13 -2.81
CA ARG A 190 -3.62 20.70 -2.74
C ARG A 190 -2.61 19.78 -2.05
N TRP A 191 -3.10 18.82 -1.25
CA TRP A 191 -2.30 17.82 -0.58
C TRP A 191 -1.64 16.82 -1.52
N GLY A 192 -0.32 16.66 -1.39
CA GLY A 192 0.51 15.78 -2.21
C GLY A 192 0.27 14.29 -2.02
N ARG A 193 -0.60 13.90 -1.08
CA ARG A 193 -1.06 12.50 -0.90
C ARG A 193 -2.53 12.30 -1.24
N CYS A 194 -3.17 13.28 -1.89
CA CYS A 194 -4.60 13.18 -2.17
C CYS A 194 -4.95 12.00 -3.09
N TYR A 195 -4.01 11.52 -3.93
CA TYR A 195 -4.17 10.31 -4.74
C TYR A 195 -4.23 9.02 -3.92
N GLU A 196 -3.65 9.01 -2.72
CA GLU A 196 -3.71 7.89 -1.77
C GLU A 196 -5.07 7.83 -1.05
N SER A 197 -5.91 8.86 -1.16
CA SER A 197 -7.27 8.88 -0.64
C SER A 197 -8.28 8.37 -1.68
N TYR A 198 -9.13 7.42 -1.29
CA TYR A 198 -10.19 6.94 -2.18
C TYR A 198 -11.20 8.04 -2.54
N SER A 199 -11.45 9.00 -1.65
CA SER A 199 -12.50 10.01 -1.86
C SER A 199 -12.43 11.16 -0.85
N GLU A 200 -13.07 12.28 -1.19
CA GLU A 200 -13.45 13.30 -0.20
C GLU A 200 -14.66 12.89 0.65
N ASP A 201 -15.45 11.91 0.21
CA ASP A 201 -16.62 11.40 0.91
C ASP A 201 -16.27 10.24 1.85
N THR A 202 -16.58 10.42 3.13
CA THR A 202 -16.33 9.42 4.17
C THR A 202 -17.01 8.08 3.89
N LYS A 203 -18.22 8.07 3.32
CA LYS A 203 -18.94 6.81 3.06
C LYS A 203 -18.28 5.99 1.96
N LEU A 204 -17.75 6.65 0.93
CA LEU A 204 -16.99 5.98 -0.10
C LEU A 204 -15.66 5.42 0.44
N VAL A 205 -14.96 6.16 1.32
CA VAL A 205 -13.75 5.64 1.97
C VAL A 205 -14.07 4.44 2.86
N GLN A 206 -15.13 4.49 3.68
CA GLN A 206 -15.61 3.34 4.46
C GLN A 206 -15.86 2.11 3.59
N LEU A 207 -16.53 2.29 2.44
CA LEU A 207 -16.83 1.22 1.49
C LEU A 207 -15.56 0.53 0.97
N MET A 208 -14.53 1.31 0.59
CA MET A 208 -13.26 0.78 0.11
C MET A 208 -12.43 0.16 1.23
N THR A 209 -12.39 0.76 2.42
CA THR A 209 -11.70 0.19 3.59
C THR A 209 -12.28 -1.15 4.01
N SER A 210 -13.61 -1.24 4.05
CA SER A 210 -14.34 -2.47 4.37
C SER A 210 -14.09 -3.62 3.38
N ALA A 211 -13.54 -3.31 2.19
CA ALA A 211 -13.15 -4.27 1.16
C ALA A 211 -11.64 -4.55 1.14
N MET A 212 -10.80 -3.53 1.24
CA MET A 212 -9.34 -3.67 1.14
C MET A 212 -8.75 -4.46 2.31
N VAL A 213 -9.20 -4.20 3.55
CA VAL A 213 -8.72 -4.91 4.74
C VAL A 213 -8.91 -6.44 4.62
N PRO A 214 -10.12 -6.98 4.36
CA PRO A 214 -10.28 -8.41 4.12
C PRO A 214 -9.70 -8.89 2.79
N GLY A 215 -9.45 -7.99 1.82
CA GLY A 215 -8.69 -8.33 0.62
C GLY A 215 -7.26 -8.74 0.97
N LEU A 216 -6.57 -7.90 1.75
CA LEU A 216 -5.19 -8.13 2.20
C LEU A 216 -5.11 -9.31 3.21
N GLN A 217 -6.00 -9.30 4.20
CA GLN A 217 -5.92 -10.18 5.36
C GLN A 217 -6.74 -11.46 5.25
N GLY A 218 -7.68 -11.54 4.31
CA GLY A 218 -8.72 -12.58 4.27
C GLY A 218 -9.93 -12.23 5.15
N ASP A 219 -11.07 -12.88 4.89
CA ASP A 219 -12.29 -12.65 5.67
C ASP A 219 -12.22 -13.30 7.05
N ALA A 220 -12.43 -12.49 8.09
CA ALA A 220 -12.60 -13.01 9.44
C ALA A 220 -13.86 -13.89 9.52
N PRO A 221 -13.83 -15.01 10.27
CA PRO A 221 -15.01 -15.83 10.50
C PRO A 221 -16.17 -15.03 11.08
N ALA A 222 -17.42 -15.40 10.77
CA ALA A 222 -18.62 -14.62 11.14
C ALA A 222 -18.76 -14.30 12.65
N ARG A 223 -18.18 -15.12 13.53
CA ARG A 223 -18.20 -14.94 15.00
C ARG A 223 -16.85 -14.50 15.57
N TYR A 224 -15.92 -14.04 14.74
CA TYR A 224 -14.62 -13.56 15.20
C TYR A 224 -14.80 -12.28 16.04
N PRO A 225 -14.14 -12.16 17.21
CA PRO A 225 -14.31 -10.99 18.07
C PRO A 225 -13.89 -9.69 17.38
N LYS A 226 -14.82 -8.74 17.24
CA LYS A 226 -14.56 -7.42 16.64
C LYS A 226 -13.38 -6.72 17.33
N GLY A 227 -12.56 -6.04 16.55
CA GLY A 227 -11.36 -5.35 17.03
C GLY A 227 -10.15 -6.25 17.30
N THR A 228 -10.30 -7.58 17.22
CA THR A 228 -9.17 -8.53 17.27
C THR A 228 -8.51 -8.60 15.89
N PRO A 229 -7.18 -8.54 15.79
CA PRO A 229 -6.50 -8.66 14.50
C PRO A 229 -6.74 -10.04 13.90
N PHE A 230 -6.90 -10.11 12.57
CA PHE A 230 -7.10 -11.35 11.83
C PHE A 230 -6.27 -11.37 10.56
N VAL A 231 -5.62 -12.49 10.26
CA VAL A 231 -4.99 -12.78 8.96
C VAL A 231 -5.22 -14.26 8.68
N ALA A 232 -5.83 -14.61 7.55
CA ALA A 232 -6.39 -15.94 7.30
C ALA A 232 -5.34 -17.04 7.08
N GLY A 233 -4.13 -16.70 6.63
CA GLY A 233 -3.08 -17.69 6.41
C GLY A 233 -1.88 -17.18 5.62
N GLY A 234 -1.07 -18.12 5.10
CA GLY A 234 0.22 -17.84 4.46
C GLY A 234 0.16 -17.04 3.15
N MET A 235 -1.00 -17.01 2.47
CA MET A 235 -1.23 -16.19 1.27
C MET A 235 -1.68 -14.76 1.57
N ASN A 236 -2.05 -14.48 2.81
CA ASN A 236 -2.55 -13.18 3.23
C ASN A 236 -1.46 -12.41 3.99
N VAL A 237 -1.58 -11.09 4.04
CA VAL A 237 -0.65 -10.22 4.76
C VAL A 237 -1.37 -9.49 5.87
N ALA A 238 -0.65 -9.08 6.91
CA ALA A 238 -1.16 -8.08 7.84
C ALA A 238 -1.37 -6.76 7.08
N GLY A 239 -2.52 -6.12 7.28
CA GLY A 239 -2.81 -4.78 6.76
C GLY A 239 -2.59 -3.70 7.82
N CYS A 240 -2.49 -2.45 7.37
CA CYS A 240 -2.30 -1.26 8.20
C CYS A 240 -3.25 -0.15 7.76
N ALA A 241 -4.24 0.20 8.60
CA ALA A 241 -5.05 1.39 8.33
C ALA A 241 -4.24 2.65 8.66
N LYS A 242 -4.04 3.54 7.69
CA LYS A 242 -3.19 4.73 7.86
C LYS A 242 -3.77 6.01 7.23
N HIS A 243 -3.43 7.21 7.70
CA HIS A 243 -2.66 7.52 8.93
C HIS A 243 -3.59 8.13 9.99
N PHE A 244 -3.64 7.52 11.17
CA PHE A 244 -4.59 7.83 12.23
C PHE A 244 -4.19 9.14 12.91
N VAL A 245 -5.03 10.17 12.93
CA VAL A 245 -6.27 10.37 12.17
C VAL A 245 -6.34 11.82 11.73
N GLY A 246 -7.03 12.09 10.62
CA GLY A 246 -7.21 13.44 10.11
C GLY A 246 -6.10 13.88 9.15
N ASP A 247 -5.21 12.98 8.72
CA ASP A 247 -4.17 13.25 7.71
C ASP A 247 -4.70 13.97 6.45
N GLY A 248 -5.87 13.56 5.94
CA GLY A 248 -6.51 14.23 4.79
C GLY A 248 -7.21 15.57 5.09
N GLY A 249 -7.16 16.09 6.31
CA GLY A 249 -7.86 17.29 6.77
C GLY A 249 -6.95 18.48 7.13
N THR A 250 -5.67 18.42 6.76
CA THR A 250 -4.69 19.45 7.11
C THR A 250 -5.03 20.79 6.47
N ARG A 251 -4.71 21.87 7.19
CA ARG A 251 -4.93 23.24 6.72
C ARG A 251 -4.23 23.47 5.38
N ASP A 252 -4.98 24.02 4.43
CA ASP A 252 -4.55 24.31 3.06
C ASP A 252 -4.02 23.11 2.27
N GLY A 253 -4.31 21.89 2.74
CA GLY A 253 -3.78 20.66 2.16
C GLY A 253 -2.28 20.49 2.38
N ILE A 254 -1.65 21.18 3.33
CA ILE A 254 -0.20 21.04 3.56
C ILE A 254 0.07 19.71 4.28
N ASN A 255 0.94 18.88 3.71
CA ASN A 255 1.34 17.60 4.27
C ASN A 255 1.91 17.76 5.69
N GLU A 256 1.61 16.81 6.57
CA GLU A 256 2.06 16.77 7.99
C GLU A 256 1.64 17.96 8.87
N ASN A 257 0.79 18.85 8.36
CA ASN A 257 0.40 20.08 9.04
C ASN A 257 -0.72 19.87 10.07
N ASN A 258 -1.30 20.96 10.56
CA ASN A 258 -2.36 20.93 11.56
C ASN A 258 -3.73 20.75 10.91
N THR A 259 -4.48 19.75 11.37
CA THR A 259 -5.89 19.54 11.07
C THR A 259 -6.73 20.29 12.09
N VAL A 260 -7.41 21.34 11.65
CA VAL A 260 -8.15 22.27 12.53
C VAL A 260 -9.65 22.06 12.35
N LEU A 261 -10.26 21.31 13.26
CA LEU A 261 -11.69 20.99 13.21
C LEU A 261 -12.23 20.53 14.58
N SER A 262 -13.55 20.63 14.75
CA SER A 262 -14.22 20.20 15.98
C SER A 262 -14.07 18.69 16.21
N PHE A 263 -14.11 18.23 17.46
CA PHE A 263 -14.10 16.78 17.75
C PHE A 263 -15.25 16.05 17.04
N HIS A 264 -16.42 16.69 16.95
CA HIS A 264 -17.56 16.16 16.22
C HIS A 264 -17.23 15.93 14.73
N ASP A 265 -16.60 16.90 14.07
CA ASP A 265 -16.22 16.75 12.66
C ASP A 265 -15.10 15.73 12.46
N LEU A 266 -14.17 15.59 13.42
CA LEU A 266 -13.12 14.57 13.36
C LEU A 266 -13.76 13.18 13.35
N MET A 267 -14.66 12.96 14.30
CA MET A 267 -15.38 11.70 14.48
C MET A 267 -16.36 11.41 13.34
N ARG A 268 -16.90 12.45 12.70
CA ARG A 268 -17.85 12.33 11.59
C ARG A 268 -17.16 12.11 10.24
N ILE A 269 -16.03 12.77 9.98
CA ILE A 269 -15.37 12.77 8.66
C ILE A 269 -14.23 11.77 8.61
N HIS A 270 -13.28 11.84 9.56
CA HIS A 270 -11.99 11.15 9.44
C HIS A 270 -11.90 9.84 10.25
N MET A 271 -12.73 9.67 11.28
CA MET A 271 -12.74 8.46 12.11
C MET A 271 -13.49 7.26 11.51
N PRO A 272 -14.62 7.39 10.77
CA PRO A 272 -15.43 6.23 10.41
C PRO A 272 -14.71 5.12 9.63
N PRO A 273 -13.77 5.41 8.71
CA PRO A 273 -12.97 4.36 8.07
C PRO A 273 -12.15 3.50 9.04
N TYR A 274 -11.68 4.08 10.16
CA TYR A 274 -10.96 3.33 11.20
C TYR A 274 -11.89 2.40 11.98
N ASP A 275 -13.12 2.82 12.27
CA ASP A 275 -14.12 1.95 12.91
C ASP A 275 -14.39 0.71 12.03
N ASP A 276 -14.61 0.92 10.73
CA ASP A 276 -14.75 -0.15 9.74
C ASP A 276 -13.51 -1.08 9.72
N ALA A 277 -12.31 -0.51 9.63
CA ALA A 277 -11.07 -1.29 9.61
C ALA A 277 -10.91 -2.16 10.88
N VAL A 278 -11.20 -1.59 12.05
CA VAL A 278 -11.14 -2.30 13.35
C VAL A 278 -12.20 -3.41 13.41
N ILE A 279 -13.42 -3.16 12.92
CA ILE A 279 -14.48 -4.19 12.82
C ILE A 279 -14.07 -5.33 11.88
N LYS A 280 -13.38 -5.02 10.79
CA LYS A 280 -12.84 -6.02 9.84
C LYS A 280 -11.57 -6.73 10.33
N GLY A 281 -11.06 -6.37 11.51
CA GLY A 281 -9.93 -7.03 12.14
C GLY A 281 -8.56 -6.61 11.58
N VAL A 282 -8.41 -5.34 11.14
CA VAL A 282 -7.12 -4.80 10.70
C VAL A 282 -6.01 -5.08 11.73
N ALA A 283 -4.85 -5.51 11.26
CA ALA A 283 -3.76 -5.99 12.10
C ALA A 283 -3.02 -4.85 12.80
N SER A 284 -2.82 -3.73 12.11
CA SER A 284 -2.16 -2.55 12.66
C SER A 284 -2.84 -1.23 12.26
N VAL A 285 -2.50 -0.17 12.98
CA VAL A 285 -2.88 1.21 12.66
C VAL A 285 -1.63 2.09 12.75
N MET A 286 -1.33 2.84 11.71
CA MET A 286 -0.19 3.78 11.68
C MET A 286 -0.66 5.19 12.02
N ILE A 287 0.09 5.90 12.86
CA ILE A 287 -0.27 7.25 13.32
C ILE A 287 0.24 8.32 12.35
N SER A 288 -0.60 9.32 12.03
CA SER A 288 -0.29 10.45 11.13
C SER A 288 0.78 11.38 11.68
N TYR A 289 1.64 11.95 10.83
CA TYR A 289 2.52 13.07 11.19
C TYR A 289 1.78 14.34 11.60
N SER A 290 0.53 14.49 11.14
CA SER A 290 -0.27 15.70 11.33
C SER A 290 -0.53 15.97 12.81
N SER A 291 -0.96 17.19 13.09
CA SER A 291 -1.54 17.55 14.38
C SER A 291 -3.08 17.59 14.28
N TRP A 292 -3.78 17.42 15.40
CA TRP A 292 -5.19 17.81 15.53
C TRP A 292 -5.31 18.94 16.54
N ASN A 293 -5.81 20.09 16.11
CA ASN A 293 -5.92 21.31 16.91
C ASN A 293 -4.63 21.66 17.68
N GLY A 294 -3.48 21.48 17.03
CA GLY A 294 -2.15 21.84 17.54
C GLY A 294 -1.40 20.71 18.26
N VAL A 295 -2.08 19.63 18.67
CA VAL A 295 -1.44 18.48 19.34
C VAL A 295 -0.96 17.48 18.29
N LYS A 296 0.32 17.09 18.32
CA LYS A 296 0.86 16.10 17.39
C LYS A 296 0.16 14.76 17.60
N MET A 297 -0.17 14.05 16.52
CA MET A 297 -0.90 12.79 16.65
C MET A 297 -0.08 11.72 17.38
N HIS A 298 1.25 11.68 17.22
CA HIS A 298 2.14 10.72 17.91
C HIS A 298 2.22 10.88 19.43
N GLU A 299 1.85 12.03 19.99
CA GLU A 299 1.74 12.27 21.45
C GLU A 299 0.28 12.28 21.94
N ASN A 300 -0.71 12.06 21.06
CA ASN A 300 -2.12 12.24 21.39
C ASN A 300 -2.72 11.00 22.10
N ARG A 301 -2.51 10.92 23.42
CA ARG A 301 -3.04 9.84 24.26
C ARG A 301 -4.56 9.68 24.18
N PHE A 302 -5.29 10.80 24.12
CA PHE A 302 -6.75 10.77 24.06
C PHE A 302 -7.23 10.03 22.81
N LEU A 303 -6.71 10.36 21.63
CA LEU A 303 -7.12 9.69 20.39
C LEU A 303 -6.57 8.26 20.26
N ILE A 304 -5.29 8.03 20.60
CA ILE A 304 -4.67 6.72 20.43
C ILE A 304 -5.18 5.71 21.49
N THR A 305 -5.12 6.07 22.76
CA THR A 305 -5.49 5.14 23.84
C THR A 305 -6.99 5.18 24.11
N ASP A 306 -7.56 6.36 24.39
CA ASP A 306 -8.94 6.43 24.87
C ASP A 306 -9.96 6.19 23.74
N ILE A 307 -9.70 6.69 22.53
CA ILE A 307 -10.57 6.43 21.37
C ILE A 307 -10.23 5.12 20.66
N LEU A 308 -9.05 5.00 20.02
CA LEU A 308 -8.75 3.83 19.19
C LEU A 308 -8.69 2.52 19.99
N LYS A 309 -7.87 2.45 21.04
CA LYS A 309 -7.72 1.21 21.83
C LYS A 309 -8.92 0.91 22.72
N ASN A 310 -9.45 1.91 23.41
CA ASN A 310 -10.46 1.72 24.45
C ASN A 310 -11.89 1.85 23.94
N LYS A 311 -12.23 2.86 23.13
CA LYS A 311 -13.58 3.05 22.59
C LYS A 311 -13.86 2.13 21.40
N LEU A 312 -13.00 2.13 20.37
CA LEU A 312 -13.14 1.26 19.18
C LEU A 312 -12.73 -0.20 19.44
N LYS A 313 -12.14 -0.47 20.61
CA LYS A 313 -11.70 -1.81 21.04
C LYS A 313 -10.62 -2.42 20.14
N PHE A 314 -9.77 -1.60 19.53
CA PHE A 314 -8.64 -2.11 18.74
C PHE A 314 -7.67 -2.95 19.61
N ARG A 315 -7.35 -4.17 19.16
CA ARG A 315 -6.45 -5.14 19.83
C ARG A 315 -5.22 -5.51 19.01
N GLY A 316 -5.09 -4.98 17.80
CA GLY A 316 -3.83 -4.98 17.05
C GLY A 316 -2.80 -4.04 17.69
N PHE A 317 -1.70 -3.80 16.97
CA PHE A 317 -0.66 -2.87 17.41
C PHE A 317 -0.72 -1.54 16.67
N VAL A 318 -0.38 -0.47 17.38
CA VAL A 318 -0.27 0.90 16.85
C VAL A 318 1.20 1.17 16.52
N ILE A 319 1.48 1.61 15.29
CA ILE A 319 2.82 1.92 14.81
C ILE A 319 2.99 3.42 14.53
N THR A 320 4.18 3.98 14.75
CA THR A 320 4.49 5.33 14.27
C THR A 320 4.65 5.35 12.75
N ASP A 321 4.64 6.54 12.17
CA ASP A 321 5.18 6.76 10.82
C ASP A 321 6.71 6.92 10.92
N TRP A 322 7.38 7.03 9.77
CA TRP A 322 8.84 7.09 9.63
C TRP A 322 9.47 8.28 10.37
N GLN A 323 10.31 8.01 11.38
CA GLN A 323 10.95 9.05 12.20
C GLN A 323 9.93 10.04 12.81
N ALA A 324 8.72 9.58 13.08
CA ALA A 324 7.68 10.49 13.54
C ALA A 324 7.87 10.96 14.99
N VAL A 325 8.60 10.18 15.80
CA VAL A 325 9.03 10.57 17.16
C VAL A 325 9.92 11.81 17.10
N ASP A 326 10.81 11.87 16.10
CA ASP A 326 11.67 13.00 15.84
C ASP A 326 10.86 14.25 15.50
N ARG A 327 9.79 14.09 14.71
CA ARG A 327 8.92 15.17 14.20
C ARG A 327 7.86 15.65 15.20
N ILE A 328 7.87 15.17 16.44
CA ILE A 328 7.09 15.76 17.54
C ILE A 328 7.61 17.18 17.83
N THR A 329 8.93 17.39 17.75
CA THR A 329 9.55 18.69 18.06
C THR A 329 9.91 19.47 16.81
N THR A 330 10.03 20.80 16.96
CA THR A 330 10.58 21.69 15.93
C THR A 330 11.83 22.39 16.46
N PRO A 331 13.01 22.25 15.82
CA PRO A 331 13.31 21.30 14.74
C PRO A 331 13.14 19.82 15.17
N PRO A 332 13.05 18.89 14.20
CA PRO A 332 13.00 17.46 14.50
C PRO A 332 14.17 17.01 15.40
N HIS A 333 13.94 15.99 16.21
CA HIS A 333 14.94 15.35 17.09
C HIS A 333 15.48 16.20 18.25
N LYS A 334 15.02 17.46 18.43
CA LYS A 334 15.51 18.38 19.48
C LYS A 334 15.37 17.85 20.92
N HIS A 335 14.29 17.12 21.22
CA HIS A 335 14.03 16.54 22.54
C HIS A 335 13.70 15.05 22.46
N TYR A 336 14.50 14.28 21.71
CA TYR A 336 14.20 12.88 21.37
C TYR A 336 13.87 11.99 22.58
N TYR A 337 14.66 12.06 23.65
CA TYR A 337 14.37 11.37 24.91
C TYR A 337 12.93 11.64 25.40
N HIS A 338 12.52 12.91 25.49
CA HIS A 338 11.15 13.27 25.90
C HIS A 338 10.10 12.85 24.87
N SER A 339 10.38 12.98 23.58
CA SER A 339 9.49 12.53 22.50
C SER A 339 9.20 11.03 22.59
N ILE A 340 10.18 10.18 22.91
CA ILE A 340 9.97 8.75 23.16
C ILE A 340 8.96 8.56 24.29
N GLN A 341 9.15 9.28 25.41
CA GLN A 341 8.27 9.17 26.57
C GLN A 341 6.81 9.48 26.21
N GLU A 342 6.56 10.62 25.57
CA GLU A 342 5.20 11.04 25.17
C GLU A 342 4.59 10.08 24.15
N THR A 343 5.39 9.60 23.19
CA THR A 343 4.96 8.61 22.19
C THR A 343 4.49 7.30 22.84
N ILE A 344 5.27 6.77 23.79
CA ILE A 344 4.92 5.51 24.47
C ILE A 344 3.76 5.71 25.45
N HIS A 345 3.68 6.85 26.14
CA HIS A 345 2.55 7.21 27.01
C HIS A 345 1.25 7.41 26.23
N ALA A 346 1.32 7.95 25.00
CA ALA A 346 0.17 8.12 24.13
C ALA A 346 -0.48 6.78 23.73
N GLY A 347 0.32 5.71 23.70
CA GLY A 347 -0.14 4.36 23.47
C GLY A 347 0.40 3.72 22.20
N ILE A 348 1.50 4.23 21.64
CA ILE A 348 2.22 3.54 20.57
C ILE A 348 2.73 2.18 21.05
N ASP A 349 2.73 1.20 20.15
CA ASP A 349 3.17 -0.17 20.42
C ASP A 349 4.48 -0.52 19.67
N MET A 350 4.67 0.02 18.46
CA MET A 350 5.87 -0.18 17.65
C MET A 350 6.34 1.17 17.09
N VAL A 351 7.65 1.42 17.11
CA VAL A 351 8.26 2.66 16.60
C VAL A 351 9.06 2.36 15.34
N MET A 352 8.74 3.08 14.27
CA MET A 352 9.48 3.08 13.00
C MET A 352 10.65 4.08 13.12
N ILE A 353 11.78 3.57 13.62
CA ILE A 353 12.98 4.35 14.01
C ILE A 353 13.89 4.71 12.83
N PRO A 354 13.61 4.15 11.66
CA PRO A 354 14.53 3.39 10.77
C PRO A 354 16.01 3.21 11.13
N TYR A 355 16.71 4.24 11.61
CA TYR A 355 18.17 4.30 11.62
C TYR A 355 18.78 4.39 13.02
N ASP A 356 18.31 5.30 13.87
CA ASP A 356 18.91 5.60 15.19
C ASP A 356 18.42 4.66 16.31
N TYR A 357 18.25 3.38 15.97
CA TYR A 357 17.77 2.37 16.90
C TYR A 357 18.64 2.15 18.14
N PRO A 358 19.99 2.33 18.14
CA PRO A 358 20.78 2.21 19.37
C PRO A 358 20.40 3.26 20.41
N GLU A 359 20.15 4.51 20.00
CA GLU A 359 19.72 5.60 20.89
C GLU A 359 18.32 5.33 21.41
N PHE A 360 17.36 5.01 20.53
CA PHE A 360 16.01 4.65 20.93
C PHE A 360 15.99 3.54 21.99
N VAL A 361 16.75 2.46 21.78
CA VAL A 361 16.80 1.32 22.71
C VAL A 361 17.43 1.75 24.04
N ALA A 362 18.49 2.55 24.04
CA ALA A 362 19.15 3.02 25.25
C ALA A 362 18.25 3.94 26.09
N ASP A 363 17.59 4.90 25.44
CA ASP A 363 16.71 5.87 26.08
C ASP A 363 15.46 5.20 26.64
N LEU A 364 14.79 4.36 25.86
CA LEU A 364 13.61 3.62 26.33
C LEU A 364 13.97 2.67 27.48
N THR A 365 15.13 2.02 27.43
CA THR A 365 15.61 1.17 28.54
C THR A 365 15.80 1.99 29.81
N THR A 366 16.40 3.19 29.70
CA THR A 366 16.62 4.10 30.82
C THR A 366 15.29 4.58 31.42
N GLN A 367 14.34 4.99 30.58
CA GLN A 367 13.01 5.45 30.99
C GLN A 367 12.16 4.38 31.65
N VAL A 368 12.30 3.11 31.26
CA VAL A 368 11.61 2.02 31.94
C VAL A 368 12.30 1.71 33.27
N SER A 369 13.63 1.71 33.29
CA SER A 369 14.43 1.39 34.49
C SER A 369 14.27 2.43 35.60
N ASN A 370 14.12 3.71 35.26
CA ASN A 370 13.90 4.79 36.23
C ASN A 370 12.41 5.02 36.59
N GLY A 371 11.49 4.30 35.95
CA GLY A 371 10.05 4.38 36.21
C GLY A 371 9.28 5.47 35.45
N SER A 372 9.94 6.28 34.60
CA SER A 372 9.28 7.26 33.72
C SER A 372 8.28 6.61 32.76
N ILE A 373 8.57 5.39 32.29
CA ILE A 373 7.63 4.54 31.55
C ILE A 373 7.39 3.27 32.35
N LYS A 374 6.12 3.04 32.72
CA LYS A 374 5.74 1.83 33.47
C LYS A 374 5.92 0.57 32.63
N LEU A 375 6.46 -0.49 33.24
CA LEU A 375 6.62 -1.80 32.59
C LEU A 375 5.30 -2.34 32.02
N ASP A 376 4.15 -2.03 32.65
CA ASP A 376 2.84 -2.44 32.15
C ASP A 376 2.49 -1.84 30.77
N ARG A 377 2.97 -0.62 30.47
CA ARG A 377 2.78 0.01 29.16
C ARG A 377 3.58 -0.73 28.09
N ILE A 378 4.81 -1.13 28.43
CA ILE A 378 5.66 -1.98 27.58
C ILE A 378 5.01 -3.36 27.38
N ASN A 379 4.47 -3.95 28.45
CA ASN A 379 3.77 -5.23 28.38
C ASN A 379 2.53 -5.16 27.47
N ASP A 380 1.72 -4.09 27.52
CA ASP A 380 0.60 -3.90 26.58
C ASP A 380 1.09 -3.82 25.13
N ALA A 381 2.11 -3.01 24.86
CA ALA A 381 2.70 -2.85 23.53
C ALA A 381 3.17 -4.19 22.95
N VAL A 382 4.00 -4.91 23.70
CA VAL A 382 4.53 -6.21 23.28
C VAL A 382 3.41 -7.23 23.14
N SER A 383 2.41 -7.26 24.03
CA SER A 383 1.28 -8.18 23.90
C SER A 383 0.51 -7.99 22.59
N ARG A 384 0.38 -6.75 22.10
CA ARG A 384 -0.29 -6.41 20.84
C ARG A 384 0.51 -6.83 19.63
N ILE A 385 1.81 -6.59 19.64
CA ILE A 385 2.74 -7.02 18.58
C ILE A 385 2.74 -8.55 18.48
N LEU A 386 2.91 -9.24 19.60
CA LEU A 386 2.91 -10.71 19.64
C LEU A 386 1.55 -11.28 19.22
N ARG A 387 0.43 -10.68 19.63
CA ARG A 387 -0.92 -11.10 19.21
C ARG A 387 -1.06 -11.09 17.70
N VAL A 388 -0.58 -10.06 17.01
CA VAL A 388 -0.62 -10.01 15.54
C VAL A 388 0.28 -11.08 14.93
N LYS A 389 1.51 -11.23 15.43
CA LYS A 389 2.45 -12.26 14.93
C LYS A 389 1.92 -13.68 15.08
N PHE A 390 1.27 -14.00 16.20
CA PHE A 390 0.59 -15.28 16.38
C PHE A 390 -0.66 -15.39 15.50
N ALA A 391 -1.50 -14.36 15.43
CA ALA A 391 -2.73 -14.38 14.65
C ALA A 391 -2.50 -14.62 13.15
N MET A 392 -1.38 -14.15 12.61
CA MET A 392 -1.01 -14.36 11.22
C MET A 392 -0.21 -15.64 10.95
N GLY A 393 0.00 -16.48 11.97
CA GLY A 393 0.76 -17.73 11.85
C GLY A 393 2.25 -17.54 11.60
N LEU A 394 2.83 -16.39 11.99
CA LEU A 394 4.24 -16.07 11.72
C LEU A 394 5.21 -16.93 12.54
N PHE A 395 4.78 -17.43 13.70
CA PHE A 395 5.56 -18.39 14.49
C PHE A 395 5.61 -19.77 13.83
N GLU A 396 4.52 -20.17 13.17
CA GLU A 396 4.41 -21.47 12.49
C GLU A 396 5.13 -21.45 11.14
N ASN A 397 5.02 -20.34 10.41
CA ASN A 397 5.60 -20.18 9.07
C ASN A 397 6.44 -18.89 8.99
N PRO A 398 7.61 -18.84 9.67
CA PRO A 398 8.41 -17.63 9.72
C PRO A 398 9.14 -17.34 8.41
N LEU A 399 9.49 -18.38 7.64
CA LEU A 399 10.29 -18.25 6.42
C LEU A 399 9.41 -18.00 5.18
N PRO A 400 9.91 -17.26 4.17
CA PRO A 400 9.24 -17.14 2.88
C PRO A 400 8.96 -18.50 2.22
N ASP A 401 7.81 -18.63 1.56
CA ASP A 401 7.45 -19.82 0.79
C ASP A 401 7.95 -19.69 -0.66
N PRO A 402 8.97 -20.47 -1.08
CA PRO A 402 9.53 -20.37 -2.43
C PRO A 402 8.54 -20.71 -3.54
N ARG A 403 7.43 -21.42 -3.23
CA ARG A 403 6.40 -21.76 -4.21
C ARG A 403 5.60 -20.54 -4.67
N LEU A 404 5.58 -19.46 -3.89
CA LEU A 404 4.81 -18.25 -4.18
C LEU A 404 5.54 -17.25 -5.08
N ALA A 405 6.81 -17.50 -5.42
CA ALA A 405 7.59 -16.56 -6.23
C ALA A 405 6.94 -16.24 -7.60
N GLY A 406 6.14 -17.17 -8.14
CA GLY A 406 5.41 -17.01 -9.39
C GLY A 406 4.18 -16.08 -9.34
N GLU A 407 3.72 -15.69 -8.15
CA GLU A 407 2.58 -14.76 -8.00
C GLU A 407 2.96 -13.32 -8.41
N LEU A 408 4.25 -12.97 -8.38
CA LEU A 408 4.74 -11.62 -8.69
C LEU A 408 4.49 -11.27 -10.17
N GLY A 409 3.69 -10.24 -10.43
CA GLY A 409 3.36 -9.81 -11.78
C GLY A 409 2.53 -10.82 -12.58
N ASP A 410 1.77 -11.68 -11.89
CA ASP A 410 0.92 -12.70 -12.51
C ASP A 410 -0.08 -12.12 -13.52
N LYS A 411 -0.39 -12.89 -14.57
CA LYS A 411 -1.28 -12.44 -15.65
C LYS A 411 -2.69 -12.14 -15.15
N GLU A 412 -3.23 -12.91 -14.22
CA GLU A 412 -4.55 -12.69 -13.64
C GLU A 412 -4.58 -11.37 -12.86
N HIS A 413 -3.53 -11.08 -12.08
CA HIS A 413 -3.40 -9.80 -11.37
C HIS A 413 -3.38 -8.62 -12.33
N ARG A 414 -2.64 -8.72 -13.44
CA ARG A 414 -2.63 -7.71 -14.50
C ARG A 414 -3.99 -7.55 -15.18
N GLN A 415 -4.77 -8.62 -15.36
CA GLN A 415 -6.15 -8.49 -15.86
C GLN A 415 -7.06 -7.77 -14.85
N ILE A 416 -6.90 -8.01 -13.54
CA ILE A 416 -7.62 -7.27 -12.50
C ILE A 416 -7.21 -5.78 -12.54
N ALA A 417 -5.92 -5.47 -12.71
CA ALA A 417 -5.45 -4.11 -12.86
C ALA A 417 -6.01 -3.43 -14.12
N ARG A 418 -6.02 -4.10 -15.29
CA ARG A 418 -6.67 -3.62 -16.51
C ARG A 418 -8.18 -3.38 -16.31
N GLU A 419 -8.87 -4.25 -15.57
CA GLU A 419 -10.27 -4.04 -15.18
C GLU A 419 -10.42 -2.77 -14.32
N ALA A 420 -9.57 -2.61 -13.32
CA ALA A 420 -9.56 -1.44 -12.43
C ALA A 420 -9.28 -0.13 -13.17
N VAL A 421 -8.31 -0.13 -14.10
CA VAL A 421 -8.04 1.03 -14.97
C VAL A 421 -9.30 1.42 -15.73
N ARG A 422 -9.92 0.52 -16.49
CA ARG A 422 -11.07 0.90 -17.33
C ARG A 422 -12.26 1.41 -16.51
N ARG A 423 -12.45 0.87 -15.31
CA ARG A 423 -13.56 1.25 -14.41
C ARG A 423 -13.27 2.50 -13.60
N SER A 424 -12.00 2.92 -13.47
CA SER A 424 -11.61 4.15 -12.78
C SER A 424 -11.75 5.40 -13.66
N LEU A 425 -11.68 5.24 -14.99
CA LEU A 425 -11.71 6.38 -15.90
C LEU A 425 -13.05 7.11 -15.83
N VAL A 426 -12.99 8.42 -15.67
CA VAL A 426 -14.18 9.28 -15.63
C VAL A 426 -14.24 10.13 -16.88
N LEU A 427 -15.29 9.92 -17.68
CA LEU A 427 -15.54 10.73 -18.87
C LEU A 427 -16.23 12.04 -18.46
N LEU A 428 -15.54 13.16 -18.65
CA LEU A 428 -15.99 14.48 -18.20
C LEU A 428 -16.62 15.32 -19.31
N LYS A 429 -16.20 15.09 -20.57
CA LYS A 429 -16.77 15.70 -21.76
C LYS A 429 -16.75 14.70 -22.91
N ASN A 430 -17.78 14.69 -23.75
CA ASN A 430 -17.84 13.83 -24.94
C ASN A 430 -18.67 14.47 -26.07
N GLY A 431 -18.10 15.47 -26.73
CA GLY A 431 -18.71 16.28 -27.78
C GLY A 431 -18.71 17.76 -27.42
N LYS A 432 -18.57 18.62 -28.44
CA LYS A 432 -18.91 20.05 -28.33
C LYS A 432 -20.42 20.24 -28.36
N HIS A 433 -20.90 21.37 -27.87
CA HIS A 433 -22.33 21.62 -27.75
C HIS A 433 -23.03 21.53 -29.12
N GLY A 434 -23.99 20.61 -29.26
CA GLY A 434 -24.72 20.36 -30.51
C GLY A 434 -24.06 19.36 -31.47
N GLU A 435 -22.87 18.85 -31.15
CA GLU A 435 -22.18 17.84 -31.95
C GLU A 435 -22.44 16.42 -31.44
N LYS A 436 -22.15 15.42 -32.30
CA LYS A 436 -22.22 14.01 -31.92
C LYS A 436 -21.10 13.66 -30.91
N PRO A 437 -21.32 12.68 -30.02
CA PRO A 437 -20.25 12.16 -29.16
C PRO A 437 -19.03 11.71 -29.96
N VAL A 438 -17.83 11.92 -29.42
CA VAL A 438 -16.55 11.52 -30.05
C VAL A 438 -16.14 10.11 -29.63
N LEU A 439 -16.37 9.75 -28.36
CA LEU A 439 -16.10 8.42 -27.83
C LEU A 439 -17.35 7.52 -27.91
N PRO A 440 -17.19 6.23 -28.25
CA PRO A 440 -15.92 5.55 -28.54
C PRO A 440 -15.33 5.94 -29.91
N LEU A 441 -13.99 5.97 -30.00
CA LEU A 441 -13.23 6.17 -31.24
C LEU A 441 -13.35 4.95 -32.14
N SER A 442 -13.26 5.15 -33.46
CA SER A 442 -13.17 4.04 -34.41
C SER A 442 -11.81 3.36 -34.30
N LYS A 443 -11.77 2.03 -34.19
CA LYS A 443 -10.51 1.28 -34.29
C LYS A 443 -9.91 1.31 -35.70
N LYS A 444 -10.76 1.51 -36.72
CA LYS A 444 -10.36 1.62 -38.11
C LYS A 444 -10.41 3.09 -38.52
N ALA A 445 -9.25 3.69 -38.71
CA ALA A 445 -9.04 5.06 -39.14
C ALA A 445 -7.91 5.06 -40.19
N ASP A 446 -7.81 6.11 -41.00
CA ASP A 446 -6.74 6.22 -41.98
C ASP A 446 -5.44 6.65 -41.27
N LYS A 447 -5.51 7.72 -40.47
CA LYS A 447 -4.38 8.21 -39.68
C LYS A 447 -4.84 8.87 -38.38
N ILE A 448 -4.16 8.56 -37.29
CA ILE A 448 -4.46 9.11 -35.97
C ILE A 448 -3.21 9.74 -35.35
N LEU A 449 -3.41 10.82 -34.59
CA LEU A 449 -2.34 11.45 -33.83
C LEU A 449 -2.41 11.02 -32.37
N VAL A 450 -1.29 10.56 -31.80
CA VAL A 450 -1.12 10.40 -30.36
C VAL A 450 -0.07 11.41 -29.90
N ALA A 451 -0.39 12.23 -28.91
CA ALA A 451 0.53 13.28 -28.45
C ALA A 451 0.56 13.46 -26.94
N GLY A 452 1.57 14.19 -26.45
CA GLY A 452 1.71 14.58 -25.06
C GLY A 452 2.69 13.73 -24.25
N SER A 453 3.23 14.33 -23.18
CA SER A 453 4.31 13.78 -22.34
C SER A 453 3.97 12.48 -21.61
N HIS A 454 2.69 12.14 -21.50
CA HIS A 454 2.23 10.98 -20.75
C HIS A 454 1.79 9.83 -21.66
N ALA A 455 1.79 10.02 -22.98
CA ALA A 455 1.32 9.00 -23.91
C ALA A 455 2.23 7.76 -23.91
N HIS A 456 3.55 7.95 -23.89
CA HIS A 456 4.53 6.87 -23.89
C HIS A 456 5.50 6.97 -22.70
N ASN A 457 4.94 7.11 -21.49
CA ASN A 457 5.71 7.20 -20.25
C ASN A 457 5.04 6.37 -19.15
N LEU A 458 5.55 5.15 -18.94
CA LEU A 458 4.99 4.18 -18.00
C LEU A 458 5.09 4.69 -16.56
N GLY A 459 6.22 5.31 -16.22
CA GLY A 459 6.43 5.91 -14.90
C GLY A 459 5.39 6.99 -14.57
N PHE A 460 5.11 7.89 -15.52
CA PHE A 460 4.13 8.96 -15.32
C PHE A 460 2.70 8.45 -15.14
N GLN A 461 2.29 7.39 -15.85
CA GLN A 461 0.95 6.80 -15.63
C GLN A 461 0.86 6.00 -14.32
N CYS A 462 1.98 5.61 -13.70
CA CYS A 462 1.97 4.97 -12.38
C CYS A 462 1.98 6.00 -11.22
N GLY A 463 2.71 7.11 -11.38
CA GLY A 463 2.84 8.15 -10.35
C GLY A 463 3.77 7.76 -9.19
N GLY A 464 3.61 8.45 -8.06
CA GLY A 464 4.40 8.21 -6.85
C GLY A 464 4.24 6.80 -6.30
N TRP A 465 5.13 6.41 -5.37
CA TRP A 465 5.19 5.06 -4.81
C TRP A 465 5.28 3.97 -5.89
N THR A 466 6.13 4.14 -6.91
CA THR A 466 6.34 3.13 -7.95
C THR A 466 7.83 2.93 -8.20
N VAL A 467 8.37 1.80 -7.75
CA VAL A 467 9.79 1.41 -7.72
C VAL A 467 10.65 2.31 -6.83
N SER A 468 10.50 3.62 -6.91
CA SER A 468 11.08 4.62 -6.01
C SER A 468 9.97 5.31 -5.20
N TRP A 469 10.36 5.99 -4.11
CA TRP A 469 9.44 6.74 -3.25
C TRP A 469 8.61 7.78 -4.02
N GLN A 470 9.28 8.69 -4.72
CA GLN A 470 8.64 9.74 -5.51
C GLN A 470 8.06 9.24 -6.84
N GLY A 471 8.33 7.99 -7.22
CA GLY A 471 8.19 7.54 -8.60
C GLY A 471 9.27 8.15 -9.49
N GLN A 472 9.24 7.83 -10.78
CA GLN A 472 10.16 8.37 -11.78
C GLN A 472 9.54 8.27 -13.18
N GLY A 473 9.99 9.08 -14.13
CA GLY A 473 9.60 8.97 -15.53
C GLY A 473 10.31 7.86 -16.30
N GLY A 474 9.80 7.56 -17.49
CA GLY A 474 10.38 6.63 -18.45
C GLY A 474 9.69 5.26 -18.52
N ASN A 475 10.13 4.43 -19.48
CA ASN A 475 9.52 3.12 -19.78
C ASN A 475 10.32 1.92 -19.24
N ASN A 476 11.53 2.14 -18.75
CA ASN A 476 12.40 1.09 -18.20
C ASN A 476 12.27 0.93 -16.66
N VAL A 477 11.21 1.50 -16.06
CA VAL A 477 10.97 1.53 -14.60
C VAL A 477 10.53 0.16 -14.09
N THR A 478 9.55 -0.46 -14.74
CA THR A 478 8.99 -1.79 -14.42
C THR A 478 8.32 -2.38 -15.66
N ALA A 479 7.79 -3.59 -15.58
CA ALA A 479 7.02 -4.20 -16.66
C ALA A 479 5.59 -3.66 -16.70
N GLY A 480 5.14 -3.20 -17.87
CA GLY A 480 3.80 -2.71 -18.10
C GLY A 480 3.56 -2.35 -19.57
N THR A 481 2.44 -1.67 -19.84
CA THR A 481 2.08 -1.16 -21.16
C THR A 481 1.68 0.30 -21.03
N THR A 482 2.35 1.16 -21.80
CA THR A 482 2.03 2.58 -21.91
C THR A 482 0.71 2.80 -22.64
N ILE A 483 0.08 3.97 -22.48
CA ILE A 483 -1.14 4.32 -23.21
C ILE A 483 -0.93 4.29 -24.74
N LEU A 484 0.23 4.73 -25.24
CA LEU A 484 0.58 4.65 -26.67
C LEU A 484 0.66 3.21 -27.15
N GLU A 485 1.34 2.32 -26.42
CA GLU A 485 1.44 0.90 -26.78
C GLU A 485 0.06 0.23 -26.76
N ALA A 486 -0.78 0.58 -25.79
CA ALA A 486 -2.16 0.11 -25.70
C ALA A 486 -3.02 0.59 -26.89
N ILE A 487 -2.87 1.84 -27.32
CA ILE A 487 -3.54 2.37 -28.53
C ILE A 487 -3.06 1.61 -29.77
N LYS A 488 -1.75 1.43 -29.93
CA LYS A 488 -1.16 0.65 -31.05
C LYS A 488 -1.71 -0.78 -31.12
N ALA A 489 -1.90 -1.43 -29.98
CA ALA A 489 -2.46 -2.77 -29.91
C ALA A 489 -3.98 -2.83 -30.13
N ALA A 490 -4.69 -1.71 -30.00
CA ALA A 490 -6.15 -1.68 -30.06
C ALA A 490 -6.73 -1.30 -31.43
N VAL A 491 -6.01 -0.50 -32.23
CA VAL A 491 -6.46 -0.07 -33.56
C VAL A 491 -6.30 -1.19 -34.60
N ASP A 492 -6.99 -1.04 -35.73
CA ASP A 492 -6.82 -1.90 -36.90
C ASP A 492 -5.40 -1.77 -37.46
N GLU A 493 -4.82 -2.86 -37.95
CA GLU A 493 -3.47 -2.90 -38.51
C GLU A 493 -3.27 -1.92 -39.68
N SER A 494 -4.36 -1.51 -40.37
CA SER A 494 -4.32 -0.50 -41.43
C SER A 494 -4.20 0.95 -40.93
N THR A 495 -4.43 1.20 -39.64
CA THR A 495 -4.46 2.56 -39.08
C THR A 495 -3.05 3.10 -38.88
N VAL A 496 -2.70 4.21 -39.55
CA VAL A 496 -1.40 4.85 -39.34
C VAL A 496 -1.41 5.63 -38.02
N ILE A 497 -0.48 5.32 -37.12
CA ILE A 497 -0.30 6.06 -35.87
C ILE A 497 0.88 7.01 -36.00
N ASP A 498 0.60 8.31 -35.99
CA ASP A 498 1.61 9.34 -35.80
C ASP A 498 1.75 9.64 -34.30
N TYR A 499 2.96 9.55 -33.76
CA TYR A 499 3.24 9.85 -32.37
C TYR A 499 4.27 10.97 -32.24
N THR A 500 3.90 12.01 -31.49
CA THR A 500 4.83 13.08 -31.11
C THR A 500 4.57 13.54 -29.68
N GLU A 501 5.58 13.48 -28.84
CA GLU A 501 5.44 13.87 -27.43
C GLU A 501 5.13 15.37 -27.28
N HIS A 502 5.77 16.20 -28.10
CA HIS A 502 5.69 17.66 -28.08
C HIS A 502 5.44 18.18 -29.50
N PRO A 503 4.20 18.06 -30.01
CA PRO A 503 3.88 18.51 -31.36
C PRO A 503 4.18 20.01 -31.52
N ASP A 504 4.79 20.36 -32.65
CA ASP A 504 4.82 21.75 -33.11
C ASP A 504 3.50 22.08 -33.83
N LYS A 505 2.93 23.25 -33.51
CA LYS A 505 1.63 23.66 -34.04
C LYS A 505 1.62 23.76 -35.57
N SER A 506 2.71 24.23 -36.18
CA SER A 506 2.78 24.40 -37.62
C SER A 506 2.80 23.06 -38.34
N SER A 507 3.57 22.09 -37.82
CA SER A 507 3.59 20.72 -38.35
C SER A 507 2.24 20.02 -38.24
N ILE A 508 1.53 20.18 -37.10
CA ILE A 508 0.16 19.65 -36.98
C ILE A 508 -0.80 20.34 -37.94
N ALA A 509 -0.67 21.66 -38.15
CA ALA A 509 -1.54 22.40 -39.05
C ALA A 509 -1.40 21.94 -40.52
N GLU A 510 -0.19 21.61 -40.96
CA GLU A 510 0.08 21.09 -42.31
C GLU A 510 -0.60 19.74 -42.55
N SER A 511 -0.59 18.86 -41.55
CA SER A 511 -1.17 17.50 -41.63
C SER A 511 -2.57 17.38 -41.03
N ALA A 512 -3.18 18.48 -40.57
CA ALA A 512 -4.40 18.45 -39.74
C ALA A 512 -5.57 17.71 -40.41
N LYS A 513 -5.67 17.82 -41.74
CA LYS A 513 -6.74 17.17 -42.55
C LYS A 513 -6.52 15.69 -42.78
N GLU A 514 -5.32 15.17 -42.52
CA GLU A 514 -5.02 13.74 -42.65
C GLU A 514 -5.46 12.97 -41.41
N TYR A 515 -5.56 13.63 -40.25
CA TYR A 515 -5.92 12.97 -39.00
C TYR A 515 -7.44 12.84 -38.85
N ASP A 516 -7.91 11.61 -38.63
CA ASP A 516 -9.30 11.35 -38.25
C ASP A 516 -9.63 11.91 -36.85
N TYR A 517 -8.67 11.77 -35.93
CA TYR A 517 -8.71 12.31 -34.57
C TYR A 517 -7.32 12.30 -33.92
N ALA A 518 -7.22 12.98 -32.78
CA ALA A 518 -6.05 12.99 -31.92
C ALA A 518 -6.38 12.50 -30.50
N VAL A 519 -5.45 11.76 -29.88
CA VAL A 519 -5.46 11.42 -28.46
C VAL A 519 -4.29 12.13 -27.78
N VAL A 520 -4.58 13.13 -26.96
CA VAL A 520 -3.57 13.91 -26.21
C VAL A 520 -3.53 13.41 -24.77
N VAL A 521 -2.39 12.87 -24.35
CA VAL A 521 -2.18 12.33 -23.00
C VAL A 521 -1.17 13.21 -22.25
N VAL A 522 -1.65 13.92 -21.25
CA VAL A 522 -0.86 14.89 -20.45
C VAL A 522 -1.22 14.75 -18.98
N GLY A 523 -0.45 15.35 -18.07
CA GLY A 523 -0.63 15.06 -16.66
C GLY A 523 0.39 15.66 -15.71
N GLU A 524 0.26 15.28 -14.45
CA GLU A 524 1.27 15.52 -13.41
C GLU A 524 2.41 14.51 -13.51
N GLU A 525 3.65 14.97 -13.34
CA GLU A 525 4.77 14.06 -13.07
C GLU A 525 4.57 13.34 -11.71
N PRO A 526 5.24 12.19 -11.49
CA PRO A 526 5.19 11.50 -10.20
C PRO A 526 5.62 12.37 -9.02
N TYR A 527 4.88 12.27 -7.92
CA TYR A 527 5.19 12.88 -6.63
C TYR A 527 4.67 12.01 -5.48
N ALA A 528 5.27 12.14 -4.31
CA ALA A 528 4.78 11.56 -3.07
C ALA A 528 4.98 12.53 -1.91
N GLU A 529 3.99 12.56 -1.01
CA GLU A 529 4.07 13.34 0.23
C GLU A 529 4.27 14.82 -0.03
N THR A 530 5.21 15.46 0.67
CA THR A 530 5.41 16.92 0.65
C THR A 530 5.80 17.46 -0.73
N GLU A 531 6.53 16.70 -1.55
CA GLU A 531 6.89 17.10 -2.93
C GLU A 531 5.65 17.26 -3.83
N GLY A 532 4.54 16.63 -3.45
CA GLY A 532 3.26 16.77 -4.15
C GLY A 532 2.40 17.94 -3.67
N ASP A 533 2.75 18.64 -2.59
CA ASP A 533 1.96 19.78 -2.12
C ASP A 533 2.01 20.90 -3.16
N ASN A 534 0.84 21.29 -3.68
CA ASN A 534 0.78 22.23 -4.80
C ASN A 534 -0.43 23.15 -4.67
N LEU A 535 -0.16 24.44 -4.45
CA LEU A 535 -1.20 25.47 -4.28
C LEU A 535 -1.85 25.92 -5.59
N ASN A 536 -1.21 25.74 -6.75
CA ASN A 536 -1.73 26.22 -8.02
C ASN A 536 -2.54 25.16 -8.78
N LEU A 537 -2.25 23.86 -8.55
CA LEU A 537 -2.92 22.71 -9.19
C LEU A 537 -3.11 22.86 -10.71
N THR A 538 -2.15 23.48 -11.40
CA THR A 538 -2.16 23.61 -12.86
C THR A 538 -1.55 22.37 -13.52
N ILE A 539 -2.02 22.00 -14.72
CA ILE A 539 -1.38 20.95 -15.52
C ILE A 539 0.04 21.42 -15.88
N PRO A 540 1.10 20.65 -15.54
CA PRO A 540 2.47 21.01 -15.88
C PRO A 540 2.69 21.27 -17.38
N SER A 541 3.58 22.21 -17.68
CA SER A 541 4.06 22.46 -19.04
C SER A 541 4.84 21.23 -19.55
N PRO A 542 4.74 20.85 -20.85
CA PRO A 542 4.03 21.55 -21.92
C PRO A 542 2.56 21.15 -22.09
N GLY A 543 1.94 20.46 -21.14
CA GLY A 543 0.57 19.91 -21.26
C GLY A 543 -0.48 20.91 -21.79
N PRO A 544 -0.67 22.08 -21.16
CA PRO A 544 -1.57 23.12 -21.65
C PRO A 544 -1.32 23.57 -23.09
N LYS A 545 -0.05 23.68 -23.51
CA LYS A 545 0.33 24.08 -24.86
C LYS A 545 -0.05 22.98 -25.85
N VAL A 546 0.29 21.72 -25.55
CA VAL A 546 -0.05 20.57 -26.41
C VAL A 546 -1.58 20.46 -26.59
N ILE A 547 -2.37 20.60 -25.52
CA ILE A 547 -3.84 20.61 -25.61
C ILE A 547 -4.32 21.70 -26.58
N LYS A 548 -3.86 22.94 -26.41
CA LYS A 548 -4.28 24.07 -27.24
C LYS A 548 -3.89 23.89 -28.72
N ASP A 549 -2.67 23.45 -28.96
CA ASP A 549 -2.12 23.35 -30.32
C ASP A 549 -2.77 22.19 -31.09
N VAL A 550 -2.96 21.04 -30.45
CA VAL A 550 -3.57 19.87 -31.11
C VAL A 550 -5.10 20.00 -31.20
N CYS A 551 -5.78 20.25 -30.08
CA CYS A 551 -7.24 20.28 -30.05
C CYS A 551 -7.85 21.52 -30.74
N GLY A 552 -7.03 22.53 -31.04
CA GLY A 552 -7.43 23.65 -31.89
C GLY A 552 -7.43 23.34 -33.39
N LEU A 553 -6.84 22.22 -33.81
CA LEU A 553 -6.63 21.88 -35.23
C LEU A 553 -7.28 20.56 -35.64
N VAL A 554 -7.29 19.57 -34.74
CA VAL A 554 -7.79 18.21 -34.98
C VAL A 554 -8.83 17.87 -33.92
N LYS A 555 -9.84 17.06 -34.27
CA LYS A 555 -10.81 16.52 -33.30
C LYS A 555 -10.05 15.74 -32.22
N CYS A 556 -10.19 16.13 -30.96
CA CYS A 556 -9.21 15.82 -29.93
C CYS A 556 -9.85 15.24 -28.66
N VAL A 557 -9.35 14.09 -28.24
CA VAL A 557 -9.63 13.47 -26.94
C VAL A 557 -8.46 13.74 -26.02
N VAL A 558 -8.69 14.44 -24.90
CA VAL A 558 -7.67 14.64 -23.87
C VAL A 558 -7.84 13.60 -22.76
N VAL A 559 -6.77 12.85 -22.49
CA VAL A 559 -6.65 11.94 -21.36
C VAL A 559 -5.71 12.58 -20.34
N LEU A 560 -6.25 12.94 -19.17
CA LEU A 560 -5.47 13.54 -18.09
C LEU A 560 -5.06 12.48 -17.08
N VAL A 561 -3.75 12.31 -16.92
CA VAL A 561 -3.12 11.47 -15.90
C VAL A 561 -2.78 12.37 -14.71
N SER A 562 -3.44 12.20 -13.57
CA SER A 562 -3.23 13.07 -12.41
C SER A 562 -3.59 12.38 -11.09
N GLY A 563 -2.95 12.78 -10.00
CA GLY A 563 -3.29 12.28 -8.67
C GLY A 563 -4.58 12.89 -8.10
N ARG A 564 -5.15 13.90 -8.78
CA ARG A 564 -6.18 14.79 -8.26
C ARG A 564 -6.81 15.66 -9.36
N PRO A 565 -7.94 16.35 -9.09
CA PRO A 565 -8.45 17.40 -9.97
C PRO A 565 -7.43 18.53 -10.16
N LEU A 566 -7.34 19.05 -11.37
CA LEU A 566 -6.46 20.17 -11.76
C LEU A 566 -7.25 21.29 -12.44
N VAL A 567 -6.61 22.45 -12.60
CA VAL A 567 -7.15 23.58 -13.37
C VAL A 567 -7.29 23.17 -14.85
N VAL A 568 -8.54 23.00 -15.30
CA VAL A 568 -8.88 22.61 -16.69
C VAL A 568 -9.87 23.54 -17.38
N GLU A 569 -10.54 24.42 -16.63
CA GLU A 569 -11.54 25.37 -17.15
C GLU A 569 -11.03 26.18 -18.37
N PRO A 570 -9.76 26.67 -18.41
CA PRO A 570 -9.26 27.42 -19.57
C PRO A 570 -9.13 26.61 -20.88
N TYR A 571 -9.15 25.28 -20.80
CA TYR A 571 -8.86 24.39 -21.93
C TYR A 571 -10.07 23.57 -22.38
N ILE A 572 -11.06 23.39 -21.51
CA ILE A 572 -12.21 22.50 -21.73
C ILE A 572 -13.00 22.83 -23.00
N GLY A 573 -13.03 24.11 -23.41
CA GLY A 573 -13.70 24.54 -24.63
C GLY A 573 -13.08 23.96 -25.91
N ALA A 574 -11.75 23.79 -25.94
CA ALA A 574 -11.02 23.28 -27.09
C ALA A 574 -11.14 21.76 -27.26
N MET A 575 -11.21 21.03 -26.15
CA MET A 575 -11.29 19.56 -26.14
C MET A 575 -12.61 19.07 -26.72
N ASP A 576 -12.63 18.04 -27.55
CA ASP A 576 -13.89 17.41 -27.97
C ASP A 576 -14.34 16.37 -26.96
N ALA A 577 -13.41 15.59 -26.40
CA ALA A 577 -13.67 14.74 -25.24
C ALA A 577 -12.58 14.91 -24.17
N PHE A 578 -12.95 14.70 -22.91
CA PHE A 578 -12.04 14.85 -21.77
C PHE A 578 -12.23 13.70 -20.79
N VAL A 579 -11.16 12.97 -20.51
CA VAL A 579 -11.13 11.80 -19.63
C VAL A 579 -10.15 12.05 -18.48
N ALA A 580 -10.62 11.91 -17.24
CA ALA A 580 -9.75 11.81 -16.08
C ALA A 580 -9.35 10.34 -15.91
N ALA A 581 -8.07 10.04 -16.12
CA ALA A 581 -7.49 8.70 -16.01
C ALA A 581 -6.84 8.41 -14.66
N TRP A 582 -6.71 9.45 -13.82
CA TRP A 582 -6.04 9.38 -12.53
C TRP A 582 -4.57 8.94 -12.69
N LEU A 583 -4.05 8.10 -11.81
CA LEU A 583 -2.79 7.39 -11.98
C LEU A 583 -3.12 5.91 -12.22
N PRO A 584 -3.26 5.45 -13.48
CA PRO A 584 -3.83 4.13 -13.80
C PRO A 584 -2.90 2.93 -13.53
N GLY A 585 -1.60 3.12 -13.26
CA GLY A 585 -0.68 2.01 -13.01
C GLY A 585 -0.15 1.35 -14.30
N THR A 586 0.21 0.07 -14.27
CA THR A 586 0.98 -0.56 -15.36
C THR A 586 0.16 -0.96 -16.59
N GLU A 587 -1.16 -1.02 -16.49
CA GLU A 587 -2.01 -1.67 -17.49
C GLU A 587 -2.72 -0.67 -18.41
N GLY A 588 -1.95 0.07 -19.23
CA GLY A 588 -2.46 1.09 -20.16
C GLY A 588 -3.54 0.58 -21.13
N HIS A 589 -3.62 -0.73 -21.37
CA HIS A 589 -4.71 -1.38 -22.08
C HIS A 589 -6.10 -1.02 -21.54
N GLY A 590 -6.25 -0.81 -20.23
CA GLY A 590 -7.53 -0.43 -19.65
C GLY A 590 -8.01 0.96 -20.09
N VAL A 591 -7.09 1.84 -20.50
CA VAL A 591 -7.42 3.14 -21.12
C VAL A 591 -7.96 2.92 -22.54
N ALA A 592 -7.24 2.14 -23.35
CA ALA A 592 -7.66 1.82 -24.72
C ALA A 592 -9.02 1.10 -24.77
N ASP A 593 -9.29 0.18 -23.83
CA ASP A 593 -10.55 -0.58 -23.74
C ASP A 593 -11.80 0.30 -23.81
N VAL A 594 -11.79 1.47 -23.17
CA VAL A 594 -12.95 2.37 -23.13
C VAL A 594 -12.86 3.50 -24.15
N LEU A 595 -11.65 3.91 -24.55
CA LEU A 595 -11.49 4.87 -25.65
C LEU A 595 -12.04 4.31 -26.97
N PHE A 596 -11.83 3.03 -27.24
CA PHE A 596 -12.27 2.35 -28.46
C PHE A 596 -13.57 1.55 -28.31
N GLY A 597 -14.20 1.59 -27.13
CA GLY A 597 -15.53 1.03 -26.92
C GLY A 597 -15.59 -0.49 -26.82
N ASP A 598 -14.48 -1.17 -26.47
CA ASP A 598 -14.56 -2.57 -26.02
C ASP A 598 -15.38 -2.66 -24.73
N HIS A 599 -15.29 -1.61 -23.91
CA HIS A 599 -16.11 -1.37 -22.73
C HIS A 599 -16.68 0.05 -22.72
N GLY A 600 -17.75 0.24 -21.95
CA GLY A 600 -18.31 1.56 -21.69
C GLY A 600 -17.62 2.28 -20.52
N PHE A 601 -17.55 3.61 -20.56
CA PHE A 601 -17.17 4.41 -19.39
C PHE A 601 -18.19 4.24 -18.25
N THR A 602 -17.73 3.92 -17.05
CA THR A 602 -18.57 3.75 -15.85
C THR A 602 -18.12 4.57 -14.66
N GLY A 603 -16.88 5.06 -14.65
CA GLY A 603 -16.30 5.77 -13.51
C GLY A 603 -17.07 7.04 -13.15
N LYS A 604 -17.09 7.37 -11.85
CA LYS A 604 -17.72 8.57 -11.30
C LYS A 604 -16.73 9.33 -10.45
N LEU A 605 -16.68 10.65 -10.58
CA LEU A 605 -15.77 11.51 -9.83
C LEU A 605 -15.84 11.21 -8.32
N PRO A 606 -14.77 10.70 -7.70
CA PRO A 606 -14.69 10.45 -6.26
C PRO A 606 -14.33 11.73 -5.48
N ARG A 607 -14.12 12.84 -6.19
CA ARG A 607 -13.79 14.16 -5.68
C ARG A 607 -14.52 15.22 -6.47
N THR A 608 -14.73 16.36 -5.86
CA THR A 608 -15.22 17.57 -6.51
C THR A 608 -14.14 18.12 -7.44
N TRP A 609 -14.51 18.47 -8.68
CA TRP A 609 -13.63 19.19 -9.59
C TRP A 609 -13.91 20.70 -9.47
N PHE A 610 -12.93 21.46 -8.98
CA PHE A 610 -13.05 22.91 -8.76
C PHE A 610 -12.96 23.68 -10.09
N LYS A 611 -13.49 24.92 -10.10
CA LYS A 611 -13.31 25.89 -11.20
C LYS A 611 -11.96 26.61 -11.06
N SER A 612 -11.74 27.19 -9.88
CA SER A 612 -10.48 27.83 -9.46
C SER A 612 -9.99 27.24 -8.14
N VAL A 613 -8.68 27.25 -7.93
CA VAL A 613 -8.06 26.88 -6.64
C VAL A 613 -8.47 27.82 -5.50
N ASP A 614 -8.92 29.03 -5.80
CA ASP A 614 -9.43 30.00 -4.82
C ASP A 614 -10.72 29.51 -4.12
N GLN A 615 -11.39 28.50 -4.69
CA GLN A 615 -12.55 27.88 -4.06
C GLN A 615 -12.15 26.88 -2.96
N LEU A 616 -10.87 26.50 -2.86
CA LEU A 616 -10.44 25.42 -1.97
C LEU A 616 -10.24 25.89 -0.52
N PRO A 617 -10.57 25.04 0.47
CA PRO A 617 -11.20 23.72 0.33
C PRO A 617 -12.70 23.83 0.00
N MET A 618 -13.18 23.05 -0.98
CA MET A 618 -14.59 22.93 -1.34
C MET A 618 -14.91 21.47 -1.64
N ASN A 619 -15.89 20.92 -0.94
CA ASN A 619 -16.23 19.50 -0.98
C ASN A 619 -17.76 19.30 -1.08
N PHE A 620 -18.16 18.10 -1.50
CA PHE A 620 -19.55 17.69 -1.52
C PHE A 620 -20.22 17.87 -0.15
N GLY A 621 -21.36 18.58 -0.15
CA GLY A 621 -22.14 18.90 1.06
C GLY A 621 -21.87 20.29 1.66
N ASP A 622 -20.87 21.03 1.17
CA ASP A 622 -20.57 22.37 1.66
C ASP A 622 -21.63 23.40 1.21
N LYS A 623 -21.88 24.43 2.03
CA LYS A 623 -22.90 25.46 1.71
C LYS A 623 -22.55 26.30 0.47
N HIS A 624 -21.26 26.47 0.18
CA HIS A 624 -20.74 27.28 -0.94
C HIS A 624 -20.34 26.42 -2.14
N TYR A 625 -20.93 25.23 -2.28
CA TYR A 625 -20.57 24.24 -3.29
C TYR A 625 -20.89 24.71 -4.72
N ASN A 626 -19.87 25.09 -5.48
CA ASN A 626 -19.97 25.58 -6.86
C ASN A 626 -18.89 24.97 -7.76
N PRO A 627 -18.96 23.66 -8.05
CA PRO A 627 -17.92 22.94 -8.77
C PRO A 627 -17.97 23.15 -10.29
N LEU A 628 -16.87 22.87 -10.98
CA LEU A 628 -16.84 22.69 -12.44
C LEU A 628 -17.53 21.37 -12.81
N PHE A 629 -17.16 20.30 -12.12
CA PHE A 629 -17.85 19.01 -12.17
C PHE A 629 -18.12 18.53 -10.75
N PRO A 630 -19.39 18.28 -10.37
CA PRO A 630 -19.73 17.87 -9.01
C PRO A 630 -19.22 16.47 -8.71
N PHE A 631 -19.04 16.17 -7.42
CA PHE A 631 -18.81 14.82 -6.92
C PHE A 631 -19.88 13.86 -7.49
N GLY A 632 -19.45 12.67 -7.92
CA GLY A 632 -20.33 11.69 -8.55
C GLY A 632 -20.64 11.96 -10.03
N PHE A 633 -20.14 13.04 -10.64
CA PHE A 633 -20.25 13.28 -12.08
C PHE A 633 -19.42 12.27 -12.89
N GLY A 634 -19.87 11.96 -14.09
CA GLY A 634 -19.15 11.09 -15.04
C GLY A 634 -20.12 10.62 -16.12
N LEU A 635 -19.84 10.97 -17.36
CA LEU A 635 -20.60 10.50 -18.52
C LEU A 635 -20.34 9.01 -18.74
N THR A 636 -21.26 8.35 -19.42
CA THR A 636 -21.18 6.92 -19.73
C THR A 636 -21.19 6.70 -21.23
N THR A 637 -20.53 5.66 -21.70
CA THR A 637 -20.66 5.14 -23.07
C THR A 637 -21.15 3.70 -23.03
N LYS A 638 -21.67 3.19 -24.16
CA LYS A 638 -21.98 1.77 -24.32
C LYS A 638 -20.85 1.10 -25.13
N PRO A 639 -20.58 -0.20 -24.93
CA PRO A 639 -19.64 -0.93 -25.80
C PRO A 639 -20.08 -0.88 -27.28
N SER A 640 -19.14 -0.77 -28.22
CA SER A 640 -19.42 -0.62 -29.66
C SER A 640 -20.19 -1.83 -30.22
N HIS A 641 -19.91 -3.05 -29.74
CA HIS A 641 -20.64 -4.26 -30.14
C HIS A 641 -22.07 -4.36 -29.60
N SER A 642 -22.52 -3.43 -28.76
CA SER A 642 -23.92 -3.38 -28.29
C SER A 642 -24.84 -2.54 -29.20
N GLN A 643 -24.32 -2.02 -30.32
CA GLN A 643 -25.09 -1.25 -31.32
C GLN A 643 -25.20 -1.94 -32.69
N SER A 644 -24.81 -3.21 -32.81
CA SER A 644 -25.27 -4.13 -33.85
C SER A 644 -26.40 -5.00 -33.31
#